data_AF-A0A7S1ZGQ6-F1
#
_entry.id   AF-A0A7S1ZGQ6-F1
#
_cell.length_a   1.000
_cell.length_b   1.000
_cell.length_c   1.000
_cell.angle_alpha   90.00
_cell.angle_beta   90.00
_cell.angle_gamma   90.00
#
_symmetry.space_group_name_H-M   'P 1'
#
loop_
_entity.id
_entity.type
_entity.pdbx_description
1 polymer ?
#
loop_
_entity_poly.entity_id
_entity_poly.type
_entity_poly.pdbx_seq_one_letter_code
_entity_poly.pdbx_strand_id
1 'polypeptide(L)'
;MWSSGYTSQTQPYSRSLLSKSQKRKRQQHLKSLEQQRKDQRAKESYEDGYADMFPSLNKPQPFWKKTLRKAKNVLVKKKVSTPGTLILVRHGESTWNKNKTFTGWADPDLSDMGLREVEHAARLLLEGGYEIDVVFTSRLKRAIKSTLILLNELDQTYLPVFKSWRLNERMYGALTGLSKKETAEKLGHELVQAWRGSLKSRPPPLQPTDTYYPGRDRRYSDLTAEQLPLTESLLDCMDRTKPIWEDKISYELRQGRNVLVVAHANTLRGLVKIIDNIGDDEIQEVSIPTGIPVVYKFDKDLNTVQPKNIQQTQIHMNGLFLEKPGLLKDALKREEDWCSRVPEYNSTIFKENRPMSSLERSLYKLNATRELGEWAGQFVDAMGEEEEDDGSDGNMGRGIMMKEDAIWERGLHDLEEGIQFDPDYPEFHSAAPSSSTSSTTSITNTGFSSQLKLNDKRKDEERINPTMITNYPCLTPLPTSSVIPGMGYVPVRRDSVIVIIRHGKTEHNKLGLFTGWEDAPLAKDGIEEAREAGRLLKLHGFQFDVVYTSWLSRAIETAWYVMDEMNELWLPIIKSWRLNERMYGDLTSLSKQMVAQRHGEEQFKAWRRGYDVKPPAVSSFSKNYPGNDKRYTKYLNDLRYSVRETLIRSIEAGKFEKHRKLPKSESLKDCNDRTIPYFTEHIIPEAVNQGKRVLISSSENAIRGLLMHLCEIPEEEIVGLEIPNGLPLIFDVKSKCVKLLDDGTGRDPLDVYNFGKSANYLFRPCENEDGTFDEECDLTYVPDSLLDIPHSEFA
;
A
#
# COMPACT_ATOMS: atom_id res chain seq x y z
N MET A 1 15.09 72.82 -25.26
CA MET A 1 16.15 73.02 -26.26
C MET A 1 17.47 72.67 -25.59
N TRP A 2 18.21 71.69 -26.14
CA TRP A 2 19.67 71.49 -26.10
C TRP A 2 20.33 71.41 -24.69
N SER A 3 21.30 70.56 -24.38
CA SER A 3 22.08 69.52 -25.06
C SER A 3 23.15 69.09 -24.05
N SER A 4 23.61 67.83 -24.10
CA SER A 4 24.96 67.32 -23.79
C SER A 4 25.77 67.97 -22.63
N GLY A 5 26.24 67.25 -21.62
CA GLY A 5 27.11 66.09 -21.77
C GLY A 5 28.56 66.45 -21.36
N TYR A 6 29.10 65.64 -20.45
CA TYR A 6 30.51 65.31 -20.21
C TYR A 6 31.47 66.20 -19.39
N THR A 7 32.07 65.52 -18.40
CA THR A 7 33.47 65.57 -17.88
C THR A 7 33.91 66.79 -17.07
N SER A 8 34.06 66.65 -15.74
CA SER A 8 35.19 66.09 -14.97
C SER A 8 36.43 66.99 -14.90
N GLN A 9 36.77 67.47 -13.70
CA GLN A 9 38.17 67.46 -13.24
C GLN A 9 38.25 67.46 -11.70
N THR A 10 38.96 66.44 -11.24
CA THR A 10 39.29 65.98 -9.89
C THR A 10 40.41 66.77 -9.22
N GLN A 11 40.58 66.65 -7.90
CA GLN A 11 41.78 66.10 -7.21
C GLN A 11 41.65 66.26 -5.67
N PRO A 12 42.41 65.56 -4.80
CA PRO A 12 42.99 64.22 -4.91
C PRO A 12 42.87 63.39 -3.60
N TYR A 13 42.97 62.06 -3.69
CA TYR A 13 43.64 61.27 -2.63
C TYR A 13 44.49 60.18 -3.27
N SER A 14 45.78 60.25 -2.94
CA SER A 14 46.86 59.46 -3.50
C SER A 14 46.80 58.00 -3.05
N ARG A 15 46.48 57.10 -3.99
CA ARG A 15 46.88 55.69 -3.92
C ARG A 15 48.24 55.53 -4.60
N SER A 16 49.17 54.88 -3.92
CA SER A 16 50.49 54.55 -4.47
C SER A 16 50.37 53.76 -5.77
N LEU A 17 51.00 54.31 -6.81
CA LEU A 17 51.03 53.78 -8.16
C LEU A 17 52.05 52.63 -8.26
N LEU A 18 51.59 51.39 -8.08
CA LEU A 18 52.30 50.23 -8.62
C LEU A 18 52.36 50.35 -10.15
N SER A 19 53.55 50.17 -10.74
CA SER A 19 53.76 50.21 -12.19
C SER A 19 52.88 49.19 -12.91
N LYS A 20 52.52 49.42 -14.19
CA LYS A 20 51.68 48.49 -14.99
C LYS A 20 52.24 47.06 -14.99
N SER A 21 53.56 46.90 -14.93
CA SER A 21 54.23 45.60 -14.79
C SER A 21 53.98 44.95 -13.44
N GLN A 22 54.07 45.72 -12.34
CA GLN A 22 53.83 45.20 -10.99
C GLN A 22 52.34 44.96 -10.69
N LYS A 23 51.42 45.77 -11.24
CA LYS A 23 49.97 45.48 -11.18
C LYS A 23 49.63 44.22 -11.98
N ARG A 24 50.21 44.02 -13.16
CA ARG A 24 50.05 42.77 -13.93
C ARG A 24 50.61 41.56 -13.18
N LYS A 25 51.80 41.66 -12.58
CA LYS A 25 52.37 40.57 -11.76
C LYS A 25 51.51 40.27 -10.53
N ARG A 26 50.96 41.29 -9.86
CA ARG A 26 50.07 41.10 -8.71
C ARG A 26 48.70 40.53 -9.12
N GLN A 27 48.15 40.93 -10.27
CA GLN A 27 46.93 40.34 -10.82
C GLN A 27 47.15 38.90 -11.31
N GLN A 28 48.29 38.60 -11.93
CA GLN A 28 48.66 37.24 -12.32
C GLN A 28 48.90 36.36 -11.10
N HIS A 29 49.51 36.90 -10.04
CA HIS A 29 49.73 36.17 -8.79
C HIS A 29 48.43 35.95 -8.00
N LEU A 30 47.53 36.94 -7.96
CA LEU A 30 46.20 36.77 -7.38
C LEU A 30 45.35 35.77 -8.18
N LYS A 31 45.39 35.85 -9.52
CA LYS A 31 44.75 34.84 -10.38
C LYS A 31 45.38 33.46 -10.23
N SER A 32 46.69 33.35 -10.00
CA SER A 32 47.32 32.04 -9.76
C SER A 32 47.02 31.49 -8.37
N LEU A 33 46.84 32.33 -7.35
CA LEU A 33 46.41 31.93 -6.01
C LEU A 33 44.92 31.55 -5.96
N GLU A 34 44.09 32.24 -6.74
CA GLU A 34 42.66 31.95 -6.89
C GLU A 34 42.44 30.71 -7.77
N GLN A 35 43.28 30.51 -8.79
CA GLN A 35 43.34 29.27 -9.57
C GLN A 35 43.87 28.12 -8.71
N GLN A 36 44.91 28.31 -7.88
CA GLN A 36 45.36 27.28 -6.94
C GLN A 36 44.31 26.94 -5.89
N ARG A 37 43.49 27.90 -5.43
CA ARG A 37 42.35 27.64 -4.54
C ARG A 37 41.18 26.95 -5.24
N LYS A 38 40.93 27.25 -6.52
CA LYS A 38 39.97 26.52 -7.36
C LYS A 38 40.46 25.11 -7.68
N ASP A 39 41.74 24.92 -7.97
CA ASP A 39 42.34 23.62 -8.26
C ASP A 39 42.49 22.76 -6.99
N GLN A 40 42.60 23.37 -5.80
CA GLN A 40 42.61 22.68 -4.50
C GLN A 40 41.19 22.33 -4.03
N ARG A 41 40.18 23.15 -4.35
CA ARG A 41 38.76 22.78 -4.17
C ARG A 41 38.25 21.78 -5.21
N ALA A 42 38.75 21.83 -6.45
CA ALA A 42 38.44 20.88 -7.52
C ALA A 42 39.21 19.54 -7.38
N LYS A 43 40.20 19.45 -6.47
CA LYS A 43 40.86 18.19 -6.08
C LYS A 43 40.27 17.54 -4.82
N GLU A 44 39.39 18.24 -4.09
CA GLU A 44 38.63 17.68 -2.96
C GLU A 44 37.13 17.57 -3.26
N SER A 45 36.71 17.97 -4.45
CA SER A 45 35.35 17.87 -4.97
C SER A 45 35.48 17.57 -6.45
N TYR A 46 35.25 16.31 -6.83
CA TYR A 46 35.26 15.72 -8.17
C TYR A 46 36.59 15.13 -8.73
N GLU A 47 36.94 13.94 -8.25
CA GLU A 47 37.02 12.73 -9.10
C GLU A 47 35.71 11.95 -8.80
N ASP A 48 34.52 12.25 -9.33
CA ASP A 48 34.00 12.28 -10.70
C ASP A 48 33.91 10.90 -11.41
N GLY A 49 32.73 10.28 -11.28
CA GLY A 49 31.81 10.02 -12.39
C GLY A 49 32.28 9.29 -13.67
N TYR A 50 31.82 8.04 -13.79
CA TYR A 50 31.25 7.37 -14.99
C TYR A 50 32.06 7.05 -16.27
N ALA A 51 31.81 5.79 -16.73
CA ALA A 51 31.75 5.26 -18.10
C ALA A 51 33.01 4.69 -18.82
N ASP A 52 33.05 3.35 -18.81
CA ASP A 52 33.14 2.41 -19.95
C ASP A 52 34.43 2.07 -20.76
N MET A 53 34.50 0.75 -21.06
CA MET A 53 35.24 0.01 -22.12
C MET A 53 36.65 -0.62 -21.85
N PHE A 54 36.65 -1.94 -21.52
CA PHE A 54 37.54 -3.10 -21.85
C PHE A 54 39.09 -2.97 -22.04
N PRO A 55 39.91 -4.07 -22.08
CA PRO A 55 39.99 -5.31 -21.29
C PRO A 55 41.43 -5.61 -20.75
N SER A 56 41.52 -6.53 -19.78
CA SER A 56 42.70 -7.35 -19.37
C SER A 56 44.06 -6.66 -19.06
N LEU A 57 44.59 -6.92 -17.86
CA LEU A 57 46.04 -7.15 -17.65
C LEU A 57 46.28 -7.84 -16.29
N ASN A 58 46.70 -9.11 -16.36
CA ASN A 58 47.06 -9.97 -15.24
C ASN A 58 48.15 -9.34 -14.36
N LYS A 59 47.91 -9.28 -13.04
CA LYS A 59 48.99 -9.26 -12.03
C LYS A 59 48.71 -10.29 -10.92
N PRO A 60 49.74 -11.02 -10.45
CA PRO A 60 49.55 -12.21 -9.63
C PRO A 60 49.19 -11.84 -8.17
N GLN A 61 48.14 -12.47 -7.63
CA GLN A 61 47.75 -12.31 -6.23
C GLN A 61 48.63 -13.20 -5.31
N PRO A 62 49.03 -12.72 -4.12
CA PRO A 62 49.90 -13.44 -3.20
C PRO A 62 49.23 -14.66 -2.52
N PHE A 63 50.07 -15.67 -2.23
CA PHE A 63 49.72 -17.03 -1.78
C PHE A 63 48.76 -17.10 -0.58
N TRP A 64 48.83 -16.15 0.36
CA TRP A 64 48.01 -16.15 1.58
C TRP A 64 46.51 -15.93 1.35
N LYS A 65 46.11 -15.31 0.22
CA LYS A 65 44.69 -15.17 -0.15
C LYS A 65 44.05 -16.49 -0.64
N LYS A 66 44.84 -17.46 -1.13
CA LYS A 66 44.31 -18.80 -1.49
C LYS A 66 43.95 -19.61 -0.25
N THR A 67 44.69 -19.45 0.85
CA THR A 67 44.46 -20.17 2.11
C THR A 67 43.24 -19.63 2.87
N LEU A 68 43.02 -18.31 2.86
CA LEU A 68 41.83 -17.68 3.45
C LEU A 68 40.54 -17.93 2.66
N ARG A 69 40.63 -18.16 1.34
CA ARG A 69 39.47 -18.48 0.49
C ARG A 69 38.99 -19.92 0.67
N LYS A 70 39.90 -20.87 0.96
CA LYS A 70 39.51 -22.23 1.39
C LYS A 70 38.90 -22.24 2.80
N ALA A 71 39.36 -21.40 3.72
CA ALA A 71 38.76 -21.28 5.06
C ALA A 71 37.38 -20.60 5.03
N LYS A 72 37.18 -19.56 4.19
CA LYS A 72 35.86 -18.91 4.02
C LYS A 72 34.82 -19.84 3.37
N ASN A 73 35.23 -20.68 2.41
CA ASN A 73 34.30 -21.64 1.78
C ASN A 73 33.96 -22.85 2.68
N VAL A 74 34.71 -23.08 3.76
CA VAL A 74 34.39 -24.11 4.77
C VAL A 74 33.53 -23.54 5.92
N LEU A 75 33.54 -22.22 6.14
CA LEU A 75 32.81 -21.54 7.23
C LEU A 75 31.51 -20.84 6.80
N VAL A 76 31.13 -20.89 5.53
CA VAL A 76 29.80 -20.48 5.05
C VAL A 76 29.07 -21.68 4.45
N LYS A 77 28.90 -22.75 5.25
CA LYS A 77 27.70 -23.57 5.07
C LYS A 77 26.55 -22.72 5.61
N LYS A 78 25.77 -22.08 4.71
CA LYS A 78 24.47 -21.50 5.07
C LYS A 78 23.74 -22.57 5.90
N LYS A 79 23.51 -22.31 7.18
CA LYS A 79 22.76 -23.21 8.05
C LYS A 79 21.40 -23.34 7.37
N VAL A 80 21.10 -24.52 6.80
CA VAL A 80 19.79 -24.76 6.19
C VAL A 80 18.79 -24.67 7.33
N SER A 81 18.16 -23.49 7.46
CA SER A 81 17.10 -23.29 8.44
C SER A 81 15.94 -24.19 8.05
N THR A 82 15.40 -24.90 9.04
CA THR A 82 14.07 -25.50 8.90
C THR A 82 13.11 -24.41 8.41
N PRO A 83 12.29 -24.66 7.38
CA PRO A 83 11.33 -23.67 6.93
C PRO A 83 10.41 -23.21 8.05
N GLY A 84 9.92 -21.98 7.92
CA GLY A 84 9.01 -21.38 8.88
C GLY A 84 7.64 -22.05 8.90
N THR A 85 6.80 -21.59 9.82
CA THR A 85 5.41 -22.07 9.96
C THR A 85 4.49 -21.24 9.08
N LEU A 86 3.60 -21.89 8.33
CA LEU A 86 2.53 -21.21 7.58
C LEU A 86 1.23 -21.27 8.37
N ILE A 87 0.59 -20.12 8.52
CA ILE A 87 -0.69 -19.97 9.22
C ILE A 87 -1.68 -19.40 8.21
N LEU A 88 -2.74 -20.15 7.91
CA LEU A 88 -3.81 -19.73 7.02
C LEU A 88 -5.05 -19.39 7.85
N VAL A 89 -5.66 -18.23 7.60
CA VAL A 89 -6.89 -17.81 8.28
C VAL A 89 -7.88 -17.30 7.24
N ARG A 90 -9.09 -17.89 7.21
CA ARG A 90 -10.20 -17.29 6.46
C ARG A 90 -10.75 -16.11 7.27
N HIS A 91 -11.00 -14.99 6.61
CA HIS A 91 -11.63 -13.83 7.24
C HIS A 91 -12.91 -14.19 8.01
N GLY A 92 -13.27 -13.40 9.01
CA GLY A 92 -14.52 -13.58 9.75
C GLY A 92 -15.76 -13.38 8.89
N GLU A 93 -16.93 -13.80 9.37
CA GLU A 93 -18.21 -13.60 8.68
C GLU A 93 -18.40 -12.13 8.22
N SER A 94 -18.68 -11.93 6.92
CA SER A 94 -19.09 -10.62 6.39
C SER A 94 -20.60 -10.40 6.45
N THR A 95 -21.05 -9.16 6.34
CA THR A 95 -22.47 -8.80 6.25
C THR A 95 -23.21 -9.54 5.13
N TRP A 96 -22.52 -9.83 4.02
CA TRP A 96 -23.09 -10.59 2.90
C TRP A 96 -23.02 -12.11 3.09
N ASN A 97 -22.04 -12.62 3.84
CA ASN A 97 -22.04 -14.03 4.23
C ASN A 97 -23.26 -14.34 5.10
N LYS A 98 -23.54 -13.47 6.07
CA LYS A 98 -24.72 -13.55 6.95
C LYS A 98 -26.02 -13.61 6.15
N ASN A 99 -26.13 -12.78 5.10
CA ASN A 99 -27.31 -12.70 4.25
C ASN A 99 -27.33 -13.75 3.11
N LYS A 100 -26.33 -14.63 3.03
CA LYS A 100 -26.18 -15.65 1.97
C LYS A 100 -26.19 -15.05 0.55
N THR A 101 -25.52 -13.91 0.37
CA THR A 101 -25.35 -13.23 -0.91
C THR A 101 -24.08 -13.72 -1.61
N PHE A 102 -24.06 -13.80 -2.94
CA PHE A 102 -22.83 -14.00 -3.71
C PHE A 102 -21.94 -12.76 -3.61
N THR A 103 -20.76 -12.91 -3.00
CA THR A 103 -19.89 -11.77 -2.68
C THR A 103 -18.82 -11.50 -3.73
N GLY A 104 -17.99 -12.49 -4.07
CA GLY A 104 -16.88 -12.30 -5.00
C GLY A 104 -15.99 -11.12 -4.64
N TRP A 105 -15.72 -10.25 -5.61
CA TRP A 105 -14.88 -9.06 -5.44
C TRP A 105 -15.65 -7.84 -4.93
N ALA A 106 -16.97 -7.94 -4.70
CA ALA A 106 -17.67 -6.92 -3.91
C ALA A 106 -17.04 -6.85 -2.52
N ASP A 107 -17.12 -5.68 -1.89
CA ASP A 107 -16.35 -5.38 -0.68
C ASP A 107 -17.22 -5.08 0.55
N PRO A 108 -18.06 -6.04 0.99
CA PRO A 108 -18.83 -5.88 2.20
C PRO A 108 -17.93 -5.92 3.43
N ASP A 109 -18.39 -5.24 4.48
CA ASP A 109 -17.72 -5.21 5.77
C ASP A 109 -17.93 -6.51 6.59
N LEU A 110 -17.14 -6.67 7.64
CA LEU A 110 -17.32 -7.72 8.65
C LEU A 110 -18.63 -7.53 9.43
N SER A 111 -19.25 -8.62 9.84
CA SER A 111 -20.35 -8.59 10.82
C SER A 111 -19.78 -8.52 12.24
N ASP A 112 -20.61 -8.15 13.23
CA ASP A 112 -20.23 -8.20 14.65
C ASP A 112 -19.78 -9.61 15.07
N MET A 113 -20.33 -10.65 14.42
CA MET A 113 -19.89 -12.01 14.64
C MET A 113 -18.52 -12.25 13.98
N GLY A 114 -18.31 -11.82 12.74
CA GLY A 114 -17.01 -11.91 12.08
C GLY A 114 -15.87 -11.26 12.88
N LEU A 115 -16.13 -10.14 13.55
CA LEU A 115 -15.15 -9.50 14.46
C LEU A 115 -14.76 -10.45 15.61
N ARG A 116 -15.75 -11.03 16.30
CA ARG A 116 -15.51 -11.96 17.42
C ARG A 116 -14.86 -13.27 17.00
N GLU A 117 -15.15 -13.76 15.79
CA GLU A 117 -14.48 -14.94 15.23
C GLU A 117 -12.98 -14.68 15.08
N VAL A 118 -12.60 -13.51 14.59
CA VAL A 118 -11.19 -13.13 14.39
C VAL A 118 -10.48 -12.87 15.71
N GLU A 119 -11.13 -12.24 16.69
CA GLU A 119 -10.59 -12.13 18.06
C GLU A 119 -10.32 -13.51 18.68
N HIS A 120 -11.23 -14.46 18.47
CA HIS A 120 -11.06 -15.84 18.92
C HIS A 120 -9.88 -16.52 18.21
N ALA A 121 -9.74 -16.34 16.89
CA ALA A 121 -8.58 -16.81 16.13
C ALA A 121 -7.26 -16.28 16.71
N ALA A 122 -7.21 -15.01 17.11
CA ALA A 122 -6.01 -14.44 17.74
C ALA A 122 -5.69 -15.12 19.07
N ARG A 123 -6.71 -15.36 19.92
CA ARG A 123 -6.53 -16.09 21.20
C ARG A 123 -5.98 -17.49 20.99
N LEU A 124 -6.47 -18.20 19.97
CA LEU A 124 -5.97 -19.53 19.61
C LEU A 124 -4.49 -19.50 19.18
N LEU A 125 -4.08 -18.46 18.45
CA LEU A 125 -2.67 -18.27 18.06
C LEU A 125 -1.77 -17.95 19.26
N LEU A 126 -2.26 -17.12 20.21
CA LEU A 126 -1.57 -16.82 21.46
C LEU A 126 -1.40 -18.07 22.34
N GLU A 127 -2.47 -18.84 22.54
CA GLU A 127 -2.43 -20.09 23.30
C GLU A 127 -1.50 -21.12 22.66
N GLY A 128 -1.45 -21.15 21.32
CA GLY A 128 -0.54 -21.99 20.55
C GLY A 128 0.93 -21.52 20.56
N GLY A 129 1.21 -20.31 21.08
CA GLY A 129 2.55 -19.74 21.11
C GLY A 129 3.13 -19.43 19.73
N TYR A 130 2.28 -19.11 18.74
CA TYR A 130 2.71 -18.80 17.39
C TYR A 130 3.18 -17.34 17.28
N GLU A 131 4.41 -17.13 16.80
CA GLU A 131 4.92 -15.80 16.44
C GLU A 131 4.85 -15.60 14.93
N ILE A 132 4.54 -14.38 14.48
CA ILE A 132 4.42 -14.04 13.06
C ILE A 132 5.58 -13.12 12.66
N ASP A 133 6.10 -13.33 11.44
CA ASP A 133 7.15 -12.50 10.85
C ASP A 133 6.65 -11.60 9.72
N VAL A 134 5.73 -12.14 8.90
CA VAL A 134 5.23 -11.47 7.71
C VAL A 134 3.78 -11.87 7.46
N VAL A 135 2.98 -10.92 6.96
CA VAL A 135 1.56 -11.13 6.68
C VAL A 135 1.24 -10.87 5.21
N PHE A 136 0.48 -11.77 4.61
CA PHE A 136 -0.15 -11.59 3.29
C PHE A 136 -1.67 -11.57 3.43
N THR A 137 -2.33 -10.68 2.71
CA THR A 137 -3.79 -10.55 2.71
C THR A 137 -4.29 -10.11 1.34
N SER A 138 -5.61 -10.14 1.14
CA SER A 138 -6.23 -9.68 -0.10
C SER A 138 -6.40 -8.15 -0.13
N ARG A 139 -6.87 -7.60 -1.27
CA ARG A 139 -7.23 -6.16 -1.36
C ARG A 139 -8.64 -5.85 -0.84
N LEU A 140 -9.33 -6.83 -0.28
CA LEU A 140 -10.72 -6.72 0.16
C LEU A 140 -10.79 -6.41 1.66
N LYS A 141 -11.63 -5.41 2.04
CA LYS A 141 -11.68 -4.84 3.39
C LYS A 141 -11.92 -5.88 4.47
N ARG A 142 -12.75 -6.89 4.21
CA ARG A 142 -13.03 -7.98 5.17
C ARG A 142 -11.81 -8.81 5.55
N ALA A 143 -10.90 -9.05 4.60
CA ALA A 143 -9.64 -9.75 4.88
C ALA A 143 -8.64 -8.81 5.57
N ILE A 144 -8.53 -7.57 5.10
CA ILE A 144 -7.64 -6.55 5.68
C ILE A 144 -8.01 -6.24 7.13
N LYS A 145 -9.29 -6.02 7.43
CA LYS A 145 -9.78 -5.82 8.80
C LYS A 145 -9.52 -7.03 9.69
N SER A 146 -9.74 -8.25 9.17
CA SER A 146 -9.42 -9.47 9.90
C SER A 146 -7.92 -9.54 10.23
N THR A 147 -7.04 -9.21 9.28
CA THR A 147 -5.59 -9.11 9.51
C THR A 147 -5.25 -8.13 10.63
N LEU A 148 -5.85 -6.93 10.60
CA LEU A 148 -5.53 -5.89 11.57
C LEU A 148 -6.01 -6.23 12.98
N ILE A 149 -7.19 -6.86 13.11
CA ILE A 149 -7.69 -7.37 14.40
C ILE A 149 -6.75 -8.45 14.95
N LEU A 150 -6.33 -9.42 14.12
CA LEU A 150 -5.36 -10.44 14.53
C LEU A 150 -4.05 -9.81 15.03
N LEU A 151 -3.50 -8.88 14.26
CA LEU A 151 -2.24 -8.23 14.62
C LEU A 151 -2.36 -7.35 15.87
N ASN A 152 -3.53 -6.75 16.11
CA ASN A 152 -3.79 -5.97 17.31
C ASN A 152 -3.80 -6.85 18.56
N GLU A 153 -4.56 -7.95 18.53
CA GLU A 153 -4.64 -8.90 19.64
C GLU A 153 -3.29 -9.61 19.91
N LEU A 154 -2.46 -9.77 18.87
CA LEU A 154 -1.11 -10.34 18.99
C LEU A 154 -0.02 -9.34 19.41
N ASP A 155 -0.36 -8.06 19.60
CA ASP A 155 0.58 -6.96 19.84
C ASP A 155 1.69 -6.88 18.76
N GLN A 156 1.28 -7.07 17.51
CA GLN A 156 2.14 -7.22 16.32
C GLN A 156 1.73 -6.32 15.15
N THR A 157 1.04 -5.21 15.42
CA THR A 157 0.56 -4.25 14.39
C THR A 157 1.68 -3.62 13.55
N TYR A 158 2.90 -3.58 14.08
CA TYR A 158 4.09 -3.06 13.40
C TYR A 158 4.60 -3.96 12.26
N LEU A 159 4.15 -5.22 12.17
CA LEU A 159 4.59 -6.15 11.13
C LEU A 159 4.23 -5.67 9.71
N PRO A 160 5.04 -6.03 8.69
CA PRO A 160 4.71 -5.76 7.30
C PRO A 160 3.46 -6.56 6.88
N VAL A 161 2.54 -5.88 6.19
CA VAL A 161 1.32 -6.47 5.64
C VAL A 161 1.28 -6.24 4.13
N PHE A 162 1.41 -7.32 3.37
CA PHE A 162 1.39 -7.31 1.92
C PHE A 162 0.00 -7.64 1.40
N LYS A 163 -0.54 -6.76 0.55
CA LYS A 163 -1.91 -6.86 0.03
C LYS A 163 -1.83 -7.19 -1.45
N SER A 164 -2.50 -8.24 -1.89
CA SER A 164 -2.48 -8.67 -3.28
C SER A 164 -3.88 -9.02 -3.79
N TRP A 165 -4.21 -8.59 -5.01
CA TRP A 165 -5.46 -8.98 -5.66
C TRP A 165 -5.48 -10.48 -5.96
N ARG A 166 -4.31 -11.12 -6.11
CA ARG A 166 -4.19 -12.58 -6.29
C ARG A 166 -4.70 -13.36 -5.09
N LEU A 167 -4.81 -12.73 -3.93
CA LEU A 167 -5.43 -13.31 -2.74
C LEU A 167 -6.92 -12.98 -2.58
N ASN A 168 -7.54 -12.26 -3.52
CA ASN A 168 -8.99 -11.99 -3.49
C ASN A 168 -9.81 -13.28 -3.61
N GLU A 169 -11.07 -13.22 -3.16
CA GLU A 169 -12.04 -14.31 -3.32
C GLU A 169 -12.33 -14.59 -4.80
N ARG A 170 -12.86 -15.77 -5.13
CA ARG A 170 -13.31 -16.11 -6.49
C ARG A 170 -14.32 -15.08 -7.02
N MET A 171 -14.10 -14.58 -8.23
CA MET A 171 -15.01 -13.67 -8.92
C MET A 171 -16.28 -14.40 -9.39
N TYR A 172 -17.44 -14.05 -8.82
CA TYR A 172 -18.72 -14.70 -9.15
C TYR A 172 -19.43 -14.08 -10.37
N GLY A 173 -18.78 -13.14 -11.06
CA GLY A 173 -19.33 -12.48 -12.23
C GLY A 173 -20.66 -11.79 -11.95
N ALA A 174 -21.62 -11.92 -12.87
CA ALA A 174 -22.96 -11.34 -12.79
C ALA A 174 -23.79 -11.83 -11.59
N LEU A 175 -23.37 -12.90 -10.90
CA LEU A 175 -24.05 -13.34 -9.69
C LEU A 175 -23.75 -12.44 -8.48
N THR A 176 -22.70 -11.61 -8.56
CA THR A 176 -22.26 -10.76 -7.46
C THR A 176 -23.39 -9.81 -7.00
N GLY A 177 -23.72 -9.87 -5.72
CA GLY A 177 -24.82 -9.09 -5.12
C GLY A 177 -26.17 -9.83 -5.09
N LEU A 178 -26.32 -10.95 -5.80
CA LEU A 178 -27.56 -11.73 -5.80
C LEU A 178 -27.67 -12.66 -4.58
N SER A 179 -28.89 -12.84 -4.09
CA SER A 179 -29.22 -13.83 -3.07
C SER A 179 -29.04 -15.23 -3.64
N LYS A 180 -28.26 -16.07 -2.96
CA LYS A 180 -27.98 -17.43 -3.43
C LYS A 180 -29.23 -18.31 -3.43
N LYS A 181 -30.16 -18.06 -2.50
CA LYS A 181 -31.44 -18.78 -2.41
C LYS A 181 -32.33 -18.44 -3.59
N GLU A 182 -32.59 -17.15 -3.81
CA GLU A 182 -33.47 -16.68 -4.89
C GLU A 182 -32.91 -17.02 -6.27
N THR A 183 -31.58 -16.95 -6.42
CA THR A 183 -30.91 -17.35 -7.67
C THR A 183 -31.13 -18.84 -7.95
N ALA A 184 -31.07 -19.70 -6.93
CA ALA A 184 -31.31 -21.13 -7.08
C ALA A 184 -32.78 -21.45 -7.37
N GLU A 185 -33.72 -20.70 -6.80
CA GLU A 185 -35.15 -20.81 -7.12
C GLU A 185 -35.46 -20.40 -8.57
N LYS A 186 -34.76 -19.38 -9.10
CA LYS A 186 -34.98 -18.87 -10.47
C LYS A 186 -34.25 -19.68 -11.55
N LEU A 187 -33.00 -20.04 -11.32
CA LEU A 187 -32.12 -20.65 -12.32
C LEU A 187 -31.95 -22.16 -12.15
N GLY A 188 -32.51 -22.72 -11.08
CA GLY A 188 -32.39 -24.14 -10.72
C GLY A 188 -31.23 -24.41 -9.77
N HIS A 189 -31.49 -25.30 -8.81
CA HIS A 189 -30.53 -25.67 -7.76
C HIS A 189 -29.27 -26.34 -8.30
N GLU A 190 -29.40 -27.22 -9.29
CA GLU A 190 -28.29 -27.97 -9.88
C GLU A 190 -27.28 -27.04 -10.54
N LEU A 191 -27.76 -26.04 -11.30
CA LEU A 191 -26.90 -25.06 -11.98
C LEU A 191 -26.14 -24.20 -10.97
N VAL A 192 -26.83 -23.68 -9.95
CA VAL A 192 -26.20 -22.89 -8.89
C VAL A 192 -25.20 -23.70 -8.08
N GLN A 193 -25.50 -24.98 -7.82
CA GLN A 193 -24.58 -25.88 -7.14
C GLN A 193 -23.37 -26.21 -8.03
N ALA A 194 -23.55 -26.39 -9.33
CA ALA A 194 -22.46 -26.58 -10.27
C ALA A 194 -21.51 -25.37 -10.27
N TRP A 195 -22.01 -24.13 -10.31
CA TRP A 195 -21.16 -22.95 -10.19
C TRP A 195 -20.41 -22.87 -8.85
N ARG A 196 -21.00 -23.36 -7.75
CA ARG A 196 -20.38 -23.31 -6.42
C ARG A 196 -19.33 -24.40 -6.20
N GLY A 197 -19.65 -25.63 -6.56
CA GLY A 197 -18.85 -26.82 -6.25
C GLY A 197 -17.94 -27.28 -7.38
N SER A 198 -18.30 -27.03 -8.64
CA SER A 198 -17.47 -27.47 -9.77
C SER A 198 -16.15 -26.73 -9.82
N LEU A 199 -15.09 -27.46 -10.13
CA LEU A 199 -13.76 -26.92 -10.31
C LEU A 199 -13.68 -25.95 -11.52
N LYS A 200 -14.35 -26.28 -12.63
CA LYS A 200 -14.19 -25.59 -13.92
C LYS A 200 -15.39 -24.75 -14.35
N SER A 201 -16.53 -24.89 -13.68
CA SER A 201 -17.73 -24.13 -14.06
C SER A 201 -17.55 -22.64 -13.75
N ARG A 202 -17.78 -21.79 -14.75
CA ARG A 202 -17.73 -20.33 -14.62
C ARG A 202 -19.16 -19.77 -14.53
N PRO A 203 -19.46 -18.94 -13.53
CA PRO A 203 -20.66 -18.10 -13.56
C PRO A 203 -20.67 -17.16 -14.78
N PRO A 204 -21.83 -16.59 -15.16
CA PRO A 204 -21.90 -15.58 -16.22
C PRO A 204 -20.97 -14.38 -15.94
N PRO A 205 -20.23 -13.85 -16.93
CA PRO A 205 -19.31 -12.73 -16.73
C PRO A 205 -20.03 -11.42 -16.43
N LEU A 206 -19.37 -10.53 -15.67
CA LEU A 206 -19.80 -9.14 -15.54
C LEU A 206 -19.69 -8.39 -16.87
N GLN A 207 -20.60 -7.45 -17.06
CA GLN A 207 -20.53 -6.43 -18.09
C GLN A 207 -19.91 -5.15 -17.53
N PRO A 208 -19.27 -4.31 -18.37
CA PRO A 208 -18.74 -3.02 -17.93
C PRO A 208 -19.77 -2.08 -17.33
N THR A 209 -21.07 -2.30 -17.61
CA THR A 209 -22.21 -1.54 -17.06
C THR A 209 -22.58 -1.94 -15.64
N ASP A 210 -22.16 -3.12 -15.18
CA ASP A 210 -22.58 -3.68 -13.88
C ASP A 210 -21.97 -2.91 -12.71
N THR A 211 -22.73 -2.83 -11.61
CA THR A 211 -22.36 -2.09 -10.39
C THR A 211 -21.02 -2.53 -9.78
N TYR A 212 -20.71 -3.83 -9.85
CA TYR A 212 -19.52 -4.43 -9.23
C TYR A 212 -18.38 -4.68 -10.22
N TYR A 213 -18.42 -4.04 -11.40
CA TYR A 213 -17.37 -4.16 -12.40
C TYR A 213 -16.03 -3.63 -11.84
N PRO A 214 -14.99 -4.49 -11.68
CA PRO A 214 -13.73 -4.10 -11.06
C PRO A 214 -12.96 -3.00 -11.81
N GLY A 215 -13.19 -2.85 -13.11
CA GLY A 215 -12.48 -1.86 -13.93
C GLY A 215 -12.83 -0.40 -13.62
N ARG A 216 -13.90 -0.13 -12.84
CA ARG A 216 -14.22 1.21 -12.31
C ARG A 216 -13.65 1.46 -10.91
N ASP A 217 -13.06 0.43 -10.31
CA ASP A 217 -12.60 0.49 -8.94
C ASP A 217 -11.11 0.84 -8.90
N ARG A 218 -10.78 1.98 -8.28
CA ARG A 218 -9.40 2.50 -8.18
C ARG A 218 -8.43 1.47 -7.59
N ARG A 219 -8.93 0.55 -6.77
CA ARG A 219 -8.18 -0.57 -6.17
C ARG A 219 -7.48 -1.48 -7.16
N TYR A 220 -7.94 -1.50 -8.40
CA TYR A 220 -7.43 -2.35 -9.46
C TYR A 220 -6.96 -1.54 -10.68
N SER A 221 -6.73 -0.24 -10.50
CA SER A 221 -6.26 0.67 -11.56
C SER A 221 -4.85 0.33 -12.07
N ASP A 222 -4.09 -0.44 -11.30
CA ASP A 222 -2.78 -0.99 -11.65
C ASP A 222 -2.84 -2.26 -12.51
N LEU A 223 -4.02 -2.83 -12.73
CA LEU A 223 -4.21 -4.08 -13.47
C LEU A 223 -4.57 -3.81 -14.93
N THR A 224 -4.05 -4.65 -15.82
CA THR A 224 -4.45 -4.70 -17.24
C THR A 224 -5.83 -5.33 -17.41
N ALA A 225 -6.48 -5.07 -18.55
CA ALA A 225 -7.80 -5.63 -18.85
C ALA A 225 -7.79 -7.18 -18.86
N GLU A 226 -6.67 -7.79 -19.24
CA GLU A 226 -6.49 -9.24 -19.26
C GLU A 226 -6.31 -9.84 -17.86
N GLN A 227 -5.74 -9.07 -16.93
CA GLN A 227 -5.57 -9.48 -15.53
C GLN A 227 -6.85 -9.33 -14.72
N LEU A 228 -7.79 -8.49 -15.14
CA LEU A 228 -9.06 -8.24 -14.47
C LEU A 228 -10.09 -9.34 -14.79
N PRO A 229 -10.43 -10.23 -13.85
CA PRO A 229 -11.41 -11.26 -14.12
C PRO A 229 -12.83 -10.69 -14.16
N LEU A 230 -13.57 -11.01 -15.22
CA LEU A 230 -15.02 -10.75 -15.30
C LEU A 230 -15.85 -11.86 -14.64
N THR A 231 -15.28 -13.06 -14.54
CA THR A 231 -15.83 -14.24 -13.85
C THR A 231 -14.70 -15.25 -13.65
N GLU A 232 -14.80 -16.07 -12.61
CA GLU A 232 -13.82 -17.10 -12.30
C GLU A 232 -14.52 -18.41 -11.94
N SER A 233 -14.00 -19.52 -12.49
CA SER A 233 -14.16 -20.84 -11.90
C SER A 233 -13.27 -20.97 -10.66
N LEU A 234 -13.42 -22.08 -9.93
CA LEU A 234 -12.49 -22.36 -8.84
C LEU A 234 -11.06 -22.54 -9.37
N LEU A 235 -10.88 -23.19 -10.52
CA LEU A 235 -9.58 -23.38 -11.17
C LEU A 235 -8.91 -22.05 -11.52
N ASP A 236 -9.64 -21.11 -12.13
CA ASP A 236 -9.08 -19.79 -12.50
C ASP A 236 -8.56 -19.04 -11.26
N CYS A 237 -9.34 -19.09 -10.17
CA CYS A 237 -8.95 -18.52 -8.89
C CYS A 237 -7.67 -19.18 -8.33
N MET A 238 -7.52 -20.49 -8.49
CA MET A 238 -6.32 -21.22 -8.06
C MET A 238 -5.10 -20.83 -8.89
N ASP A 239 -5.26 -20.78 -10.21
CA ASP A 239 -4.19 -20.46 -11.15
C ASP A 239 -3.64 -19.05 -10.92
N ARG A 240 -4.49 -18.06 -10.64
CA ARG A 240 -3.99 -16.70 -10.30
C ARG A 240 -3.32 -16.60 -8.94
N THR A 241 -3.66 -17.51 -8.01
CA THR A 241 -3.11 -17.54 -6.64
C THR A 241 -1.76 -18.24 -6.61
N LYS A 242 -1.48 -19.13 -7.57
CA LYS A 242 -0.24 -19.89 -7.64
C LYS A 242 1.03 -19.02 -7.67
N PRO A 243 1.13 -17.94 -8.47
CA PRO A 243 2.32 -17.08 -8.49
C PRO A 243 2.67 -16.48 -7.12
N ILE A 244 1.69 -16.00 -6.35
CA ILE A 244 1.99 -15.43 -5.02
C ILE A 244 2.48 -16.48 -4.02
N TRP A 245 2.03 -17.74 -4.17
CA TRP A 245 2.56 -18.86 -3.41
C TRP A 245 4.02 -19.14 -3.78
N GLU A 246 4.30 -19.34 -5.07
CA GLU A 246 5.60 -19.75 -5.55
C GLU A 246 6.66 -18.66 -5.36
N ASP A 247 6.34 -17.42 -5.68
CA ASP A 247 7.32 -16.34 -5.74
C ASP A 247 7.56 -15.68 -4.38
N LYS A 248 6.52 -15.56 -3.53
CA LYS A 248 6.57 -14.74 -2.32
C LYS A 248 6.41 -15.59 -1.05
N ILE A 249 5.27 -16.27 -0.88
CA ILE A 249 4.97 -16.98 0.38
C ILE A 249 5.98 -18.11 0.61
N SER A 250 6.26 -18.93 -0.41
CA SER A 250 7.22 -20.04 -0.29
C SER A 250 8.66 -19.55 -0.05
N TYR A 251 9.02 -18.39 -0.62
CA TYR A 251 10.31 -17.77 -0.40
C TYR A 251 10.50 -17.39 1.07
N GLU A 252 9.53 -16.68 1.65
CA GLU A 252 9.55 -16.27 3.06
C GLU A 252 9.64 -17.48 4.01
N LEU A 253 8.87 -18.55 3.73
CA LEU A 253 8.95 -19.81 4.47
C LEU A 253 10.34 -20.44 4.40
N ARG A 254 10.98 -20.46 3.23
CA ARG A 254 12.36 -20.99 3.07
C ARG A 254 13.40 -20.17 3.84
N GLN A 255 13.17 -18.87 4.07
CA GLN A 255 14.02 -18.05 4.94
C GLN A 255 13.83 -18.38 6.44
N GLY A 256 12.93 -19.30 6.79
CA GLY A 256 12.63 -19.66 8.18
C GLY A 256 11.69 -18.70 8.87
N ARG A 257 11.00 -17.82 8.12
CA ARG A 257 10.04 -16.84 8.66
C ARG A 257 8.65 -17.48 8.77
N ASN A 258 7.94 -17.18 9.84
CA ASN A 258 6.57 -17.59 10.05
C ASN A 258 5.62 -16.66 9.29
N VAL A 259 4.85 -17.24 8.37
CA VAL A 259 3.99 -16.49 7.44
C VAL A 259 2.53 -16.64 7.83
N LEU A 260 1.84 -15.51 8.03
CA LEU A 260 0.38 -15.47 8.17
C LEU A 260 -0.25 -15.09 6.83
N VAL A 261 -1.21 -15.87 6.34
CA VAL A 261 -2.03 -15.55 5.17
C VAL A 261 -3.48 -15.43 5.60
N VAL A 262 -4.05 -14.24 5.47
CA VAL A 262 -5.47 -13.99 5.74
C VAL A 262 -6.20 -13.75 4.42
N ALA A 263 -7.07 -14.68 4.03
CA ALA A 263 -7.73 -14.60 2.74
C ALA A 263 -9.16 -15.17 2.78
N HIS A 264 -9.63 -15.69 1.65
CA HIS A 264 -11.01 -16.13 1.46
C HIS A 264 -11.10 -17.62 1.20
N ALA A 265 -12.32 -18.17 1.20
CA ALA A 265 -12.53 -19.61 1.16
C ALA A 265 -11.96 -20.26 -0.11
N ASN A 266 -12.25 -19.73 -1.31
CA ASN A 266 -11.77 -20.37 -2.55
C ASN A 266 -10.26 -20.18 -2.76
N THR A 267 -9.74 -19.01 -2.40
CA THR A 267 -8.32 -18.70 -2.48
C THR A 267 -7.50 -19.61 -1.57
N LEU A 268 -7.92 -19.78 -0.32
CA LEU A 268 -7.23 -20.66 0.64
C LEU A 268 -7.34 -22.13 0.22
N ARG A 269 -8.48 -22.55 -0.36
CA ARG A 269 -8.59 -23.89 -0.95
C ARG A 269 -7.60 -24.10 -2.09
N GLY A 270 -7.38 -23.09 -2.92
CA GLY A 270 -6.34 -23.14 -3.95
C GLY A 270 -4.94 -23.30 -3.39
N LEU A 271 -4.60 -22.54 -2.34
CA LEU A 271 -3.32 -22.70 -1.65
C LEU A 271 -3.17 -24.10 -1.05
N VAL A 272 -4.19 -24.58 -0.33
CA VAL A 272 -4.19 -25.91 0.28
C VAL A 272 -4.04 -27.00 -0.79
N LYS A 273 -4.71 -26.88 -1.94
CA LYS A 273 -4.55 -27.81 -3.07
C LYS A 273 -3.10 -27.90 -3.54
N ILE A 274 -2.42 -26.76 -3.69
CA ILE A 274 -1.01 -26.70 -4.12
C ILE A 274 -0.09 -27.28 -3.05
N ILE A 275 -0.34 -26.95 -1.78
CA ILE A 275 0.47 -27.33 -0.63
C ILE A 275 0.40 -28.84 -0.35
N ASP A 276 -0.81 -29.40 -0.33
CA ASP A 276 -1.07 -30.80 0.01
C ASP A 276 -1.14 -31.71 -1.24
N ASN A 277 -0.96 -31.14 -2.45
CA ASN A 277 -1.05 -31.85 -3.73
C ASN A 277 -2.37 -32.63 -3.88
N ILE A 278 -3.49 -31.97 -3.58
CA ILE A 278 -4.84 -32.56 -3.58
C ILE A 278 -5.36 -32.70 -5.02
N GLY A 279 -6.01 -33.83 -5.31
CA GLY A 279 -6.62 -34.09 -6.62
C GLY A 279 -7.78 -33.16 -6.97
N ASP A 280 -8.08 -33.04 -8.27
CA ASP A 280 -9.15 -32.18 -8.80
C ASP A 280 -10.56 -32.57 -8.32
N ASP A 281 -10.79 -33.86 -8.06
CA ASP A 281 -12.08 -34.36 -7.57
C ASP A 281 -12.20 -34.18 -6.04
N GLU A 282 -11.09 -34.34 -5.32
CA GLU A 282 -11.04 -34.29 -3.86
C GLU A 282 -11.16 -32.86 -3.30
N ILE A 283 -10.72 -31.85 -4.06
CA ILE A 283 -10.76 -30.44 -3.60
C ILE A 283 -12.18 -29.92 -3.33
N GLN A 284 -13.20 -30.57 -3.90
CA GLN A 284 -14.61 -30.22 -3.69
C GLN A 284 -15.06 -30.53 -2.26
N GLU A 285 -14.42 -31.50 -1.60
CA GLU A 285 -14.72 -31.92 -0.23
C GLU A 285 -13.98 -31.07 0.82
N VAL A 286 -12.99 -30.29 0.41
CA VAL A 286 -12.22 -29.41 1.29
C VAL A 286 -13.03 -28.15 1.60
N SER A 287 -13.18 -27.86 2.90
CA SER A 287 -13.88 -26.67 3.41
C SER A 287 -13.02 -25.94 4.43
N ILE A 288 -12.99 -24.62 4.37
CA ILE A 288 -12.19 -23.81 5.30
C ILE A 288 -13.17 -22.89 6.04
N PRO A 289 -13.45 -23.15 7.33
CA PRO A 289 -14.39 -22.37 8.12
C PRO A 289 -13.89 -20.95 8.39
N THR A 290 -14.81 -20.02 8.66
CA THR A 290 -14.48 -18.63 8.99
C THR A 290 -13.75 -18.54 10.33
N GLY A 291 -12.70 -17.72 10.41
CA GLY A 291 -12.05 -17.36 11.68
C GLY A 291 -11.43 -18.52 12.46
N ILE A 292 -11.08 -19.64 11.81
CA ILE A 292 -10.32 -20.72 12.45
C ILE A 292 -8.95 -20.84 11.77
N PRO A 293 -7.83 -20.64 12.50
CA PRO A 293 -6.50 -20.79 11.94
C PRO A 293 -6.14 -22.23 11.58
N VAL A 294 -5.49 -22.39 10.43
CA VAL A 294 -4.90 -23.65 9.96
C VAL A 294 -3.38 -23.52 9.93
N VAL A 295 -2.69 -24.42 10.61
CA VAL A 295 -1.24 -24.38 10.73
C VAL A 295 -0.59 -25.49 9.92
N TYR A 296 0.36 -25.10 9.08
CA TYR A 296 1.18 -25.98 8.28
C TYR A 296 2.64 -25.94 8.74
N LYS A 297 3.23 -27.12 8.84
CA LYS A 297 4.67 -27.31 9.09
C LYS A 297 5.28 -28.03 7.90
N PHE A 298 6.51 -27.66 7.59
CA PHE A 298 7.21 -28.14 6.41
C PHE A 298 8.52 -28.83 6.76
N ASP A 299 8.91 -29.79 5.93
CA ASP A 299 10.29 -30.29 5.90
C ASP A 299 11.21 -29.34 5.12
N LYS A 300 12.46 -29.72 4.89
CA LYS A 300 13.46 -28.86 4.22
C LYS A 300 13.13 -28.56 2.75
N ASP A 301 12.34 -29.41 2.12
CA ASP A 301 11.99 -29.32 0.70
C ASP A 301 10.61 -28.67 0.50
N LEU A 302 10.04 -28.09 1.57
CA LEU A 302 8.66 -27.57 1.64
C LEU A 302 7.56 -28.61 1.45
N ASN A 303 7.84 -29.89 1.72
CA ASN A 303 6.76 -30.88 1.82
C ASN A 303 6.09 -30.77 3.19
N THR A 304 4.77 -30.92 3.22
CA THR A 304 4.00 -30.84 4.46
C THR A 304 4.28 -32.00 5.40
N VAL A 305 4.48 -31.69 6.67
CA VAL A 305 4.66 -32.67 7.74
C VAL A 305 3.30 -32.99 8.36
N GLN A 306 2.91 -34.26 8.31
CA GLN A 306 1.67 -34.75 8.91
C GLN A 306 1.62 -34.45 10.42
N PRO A 307 0.52 -33.86 10.93
CA PRO A 307 0.37 -33.59 12.35
C PRO A 307 0.13 -34.89 13.13
N LYS A 308 0.63 -34.96 14.36
CA LYS A 308 0.45 -36.13 15.24
C LYS A 308 -1.01 -36.32 15.68
N ASN A 309 -1.81 -35.25 15.67
CA ASN A 309 -3.21 -35.26 16.09
C ASN A 309 -4.15 -35.24 14.86
N ILE A 310 -4.54 -36.43 14.39
CA ILE A 310 -5.43 -36.63 13.22
C ILE A 310 -6.87 -36.12 13.50
N GLN A 311 -7.26 -35.94 14.77
CA GLN A 311 -8.62 -35.50 15.12
C GLN A 311 -8.90 -34.01 14.86
N GLN A 312 -7.87 -33.22 14.52
CA GLN A 312 -7.95 -31.79 14.24
C GLN A 312 -7.56 -31.47 12.78
N THR A 313 -7.58 -32.48 11.92
CA THR A 313 -7.37 -32.35 10.48
C THR A 313 -8.67 -32.67 9.73
N GLN A 314 -8.83 -32.10 8.55
CA GLN A 314 -9.88 -32.50 7.61
C GLN A 314 -9.34 -33.61 6.68
N ILE A 315 -10.25 -34.34 6.03
CA ILE A 315 -9.90 -35.30 4.98
C ILE A 315 -9.11 -34.56 3.88
N HIS A 316 -8.05 -35.18 3.36
CA HIS A 316 -7.14 -34.63 2.34
C HIS A 316 -6.25 -33.45 2.77
N MET A 317 -6.33 -32.96 4.01
CA MET A 317 -5.51 -31.85 4.50
C MET A 317 -4.45 -32.28 5.51
N ASN A 318 -3.24 -31.76 5.36
CA ASN A 318 -2.15 -31.97 6.34
C ASN A 318 -2.02 -30.80 7.32
N GLY A 319 -2.86 -29.76 7.15
CA GLY A 319 -2.94 -28.61 8.05
C GLY A 319 -3.65 -28.93 9.36
N LEU A 320 -3.09 -28.46 10.48
CA LEU A 320 -3.69 -28.58 11.80
C LEU A 320 -4.62 -27.39 12.08
N PHE A 321 -5.91 -27.64 12.26
CA PHE A 321 -6.85 -26.61 12.72
C PHE A 321 -6.65 -26.32 14.21
N LEU A 322 -6.45 -25.06 14.57
CA LEU A 322 -6.32 -24.63 15.96
C LEU A 322 -7.69 -24.46 16.62
N GLU A 323 -8.47 -25.52 16.74
CA GLU A 323 -9.75 -25.49 17.44
C GLU A 323 -10.05 -26.83 18.12
N LYS A 324 -10.89 -26.83 19.16
CA LYS A 324 -11.37 -28.03 19.82
C LYS A 324 -12.12 -28.91 18.81
N PRO A 325 -11.89 -30.23 18.77
CA PRO A 325 -12.47 -31.12 17.75
C PRO A 325 -14.01 -31.04 17.63
N GLY A 326 -14.73 -30.80 18.73
CA GLY A 326 -16.19 -30.62 18.70
C GLY A 326 -16.61 -29.32 17.99
N LEU A 327 -15.99 -28.19 18.34
CA LEU A 327 -16.30 -26.89 17.76
C LEU A 327 -15.87 -26.82 16.28
N LEU A 328 -14.75 -27.47 15.94
CA LEU A 328 -14.31 -27.61 14.55
C LEU A 328 -15.34 -28.38 13.71
N LYS A 329 -15.85 -29.50 14.22
CA LYS A 329 -16.92 -30.26 13.54
C LYS A 329 -18.17 -29.42 13.34
N ASP A 330 -18.57 -28.64 14.34
CA ASP A 330 -19.73 -27.74 14.23
C ASP A 330 -19.48 -26.61 13.22
N ALA A 331 -18.26 -26.09 13.13
CA ALA A 331 -17.88 -25.07 12.15
C ALA A 331 -17.88 -25.63 10.72
N LEU A 332 -17.26 -26.79 10.50
CA LEU A 332 -17.27 -27.49 9.21
C LEU A 332 -18.70 -27.87 8.80
N LYS A 333 -19.49 -28.39 9.73
CA LYS A 333 -20.90 -28.72 9.51
C LYS A 333 -21.72 -27.48 9.15
N ARG A 334 -21.46 -26.31 9.73
CA ARG A 334 -22.17 -25.06 9.33
C ARG A 334 -21.87 -24.68 7.88
N GLU A 335 -20.63 -24.89 7.42
CA GLU A 335 -20.25 -24.67 6.03
C GLU A 335 -20.87 -25.72 5.09
N GLU A 336 -20.87 -27.00 5.49
CA GLU A 336 -21.50 -28.10 4.73
C GLU A 336 -23.03 -28.01 4.69
N ASP A 337 -23.67 -27.67 5.81
CA ASP A 337 -25.12 -27.49 5.93
C ASP A 337 -25.61 -26.37 5.02
N TRP A 338 -24.73 -25.43 4.68
CA TRP A 338 -25.01 -24.40 3.70
C TRP A 338 -24.88 -24.90 2.24
N CYS A 339 -24.10 -25.94 1.99
CA CYS A 339 -24.12 -26.68 0.73
C CYS A 339 -25.36 -27.59 0.62
N SER A 340 -25.86 -28.15 1.73
CA SER A 340 -26.96 -29.12 1.73
C SER A 340 -28.36 -28.50 1.81
N ARG A 341 -28.51 -27.29 2.36
CA ARG A 341 -29.82 -26.64 2.55
C ARG A 341 -29.95 -25.37 1.72
N VAL A 342 -30.28 -25.54 0.43
CA VAL A 342 -31.25 -24.62 -0.17
C VAL A 342 -32.62 -25.07 0.34
N PRO A 343 -33.48 -24.17 0.88
CA PRO A 343 -34.80 -24.58 1.34
C PRO A 343 -35.53 -25.35 0.23
N GLU A 344 -36.06 -26.53 0.56
CA GLU A 344 -36.70 -27.51 -0.35
C GLU A 344 -35.78 -28.49 -1.11
N TYR A 345 -34.46 -28.43 -0.94
CA TYR A 345 -33.59 -29.51 -1.43
C TYR A 345 -33.71 -30.76 -0.54
N ASN A 346 -34.58 -31.69 -0.94
CA ASN A 346 -34.64 -33.02 -0.35
C ASN A 346 -33.55 -33.89 -1.00
N SER A 347 -32.51 -34.24 -0.24
CA SER A 347 -31.42 -35.12 -0.68
C SER A 347 -31.86 -36.56 -1.00
N THR A 348 -33.16 -36.85 -0.87
CA THR A 348 -33.81 -38.13 -1.18
C THR A 348 -34.12 -38.33 -2.66
N ILE A 349 -33.75 -37.42 -3.56
CA ILE A 349 -33.71 -37.70 -5.02
C ILE A 349 -32.31 -38.16 -5.44
N PHE A 350 -31.73 -39.10 -4.70
CA PHE A 350 -30.92 -40.14 -5.33
C PHE A 350 -31.86 -41.31 -5.64
N LYS A 351 -32.62 -41.17 -6.74
CA LYS A 351 -33.26 -42.33 -7.35
C LYS A 351 -32.27 -42.97 -8.30
N GLU A 352 -31.78 -44.13 -7.87
CA GLU A 352 -31.25 -45.24 -8.65
C GLU A 352 -30.42 -44.87 -9.88
N ASN A 353 -29.11 -45.09 -9.77
CA ASN A 353 -28.20 -45.22 -10.90
C ASN A 353 -28.68 -46.34 -11.85
N ARG A 354 -29.64 -46.02 -12.70
CA ARG A 354 -29.99 -46.77 -13.91
C ARG A 354 -29.39 -45.99 -15.09
N PRO A 355 -28.57 -46.62 -15.94
CA PRO A 355 -28.14 -45.99 -17.17
C PRO A 355 -29.37 -45.69 -18.05
N MET A 356 -29.45 -44.48 -18.59
CA MET A 356 -30.52 -44.07 -19.51
C MET A 356 -30.68 -45.07 -20.66
N SER A 357 -31.93 -45.44 -20.95
CA SER A 357 -32.28 -46.29 -22.09
C SER A 357 -31.92 -45.59 -23.41
N SER A 358 -31.74 -46.35 -24.50
CA SER A 358 -31.42 -45.74 -25.80
C SER A 358 -32.51 -44.81 -26.30
N LEU A 359 -33.77 -45.08 -25.93
CA LEU A 359 -34.92 -44.23 -26.24
C LEU A 359 -34.85 -42.89 -25.50
N GLU A 360 -34.55 -42.92 -24.19
CA GLU A 360 -34.37 -41.69 -23.38
C GLU A 360 -33.19 -40.87 -23.90
N ARG A 361 -32.07 -41.51 -24.26
CA ARG A 361 -30.93 -40.80 -24.88
C ARG A 361 -31.28 -40.19 -26.23
N SER A 362 -32.10 -40.87 -27.02
CA SER A 362 -32.51 -40.39 -28.35
C SER A 362 -33.50 -39.23 -28.25
N LEU A 363 -34.45 -39.29 -27.31
CA LEU A 363 -35.37 -38.20 -26.99
C LEU A 363 -34.65 -36.98 -26.43
N TYR A 364 -33.66 -37.21 -25.55
CA TYR A 364 -32.82 -36.13 -25.01
C TYR A 364 -31.96 -35.50 -26.09
N LYS A 365 -31.39 -36.31 -27.01
CA LYS A 365 -30.69 -35.80 -28.20
C LYS A 365 -31.64 -34.97 -29.07
N LEU A 366 -32.85 -35.46 -29.36
CA LEU A 366 -33.85 -34.77 -30.19
C LEU A 366 -34.31 -33.45 -29.57
N ASN A 367 -34.52 -33.40 -28.25
CA ASN A 367 -34.83 -32.15 -27.56
C ASN A 367 -33.65 -31.18 -27.59
N ALA A 368 -32.42 -31.66 -27.40
CA ALA A 368 -31.23 -30.83 -27.51
C ALA A 368 -31.01 -30.30 -28.94
N THR A 369 -31.28 -31.09 -30.00
CA THR A 369 -31.24 -30.59 -31.39
C THR A 369 -32.37 -29.61 -31.68
N ARG A 370 -33.53 -29.78 -31.05
CA ARG A 370 -34.68 -28.87 -31.20
C ARG A 370 -34.42 -27.53 -30.51
N GLU A 371 -33.83 -27.55 -29.31
CA GLU A 371 -33.40 -26.35 -28.59
C GLU A 371 -32.23 -25.66 -29.31
N LEU A 372 -31.27 -26.41 -29.87
CA LEU A 372 -30.22 -25.85 -30.74
C LEU A 372 -30.79 -25.27 -32.04
N GLY A 373 -31.82 -25.88 -32.63
CA GLY A 373 -32.50 -25.37 -33.82
C GLY A 373 -33.36 -24.13 -33.55
N GLU A 374 -34.04 -24.07 -32.41
CA GLU A 374 -34.78 -22.89 -31.94
C GLU A 374 -33.83 -21.75 -31.54
N TRP A 375 -32.67 -22.07 -30.97
CA TRP A 375 -31.62 -21.10 -30.65
C TRP A 375 -30.89 -20.62 -31.89
N ALA A 376 -30.56 -21.49 -32.85
CA ALA A 376 -29.97 -21.11 -34.13
C ALA A 376 -30.94 -20.31 -35.01
N GLY A 377 -32.24 -20.64 -34.99
CA GLY A 377 -33.27 -19.90 -35.73
C GLY A 377 -33.46 -18.45 -35.26
N GLN A 378 -33.08 -18.12 -34.01
CA GLN A 378 -33.12 -16.75 -33.49
C GLN A 378 -31.98 -15.86 -34.00
N PHE A 379 -30.97 -16.44 -34.66
CA PHE A 379 -29.80 -15.72 -35.20
C PHE A 379 -29.74 -15.70 -36.74
N VAL A 380 -30.70 -16.31 -37.44
CA VAL A 380 -30.68 -16.43 -38.91
C VAL A 380 -31.56 -15.38 -39.63
N ASP A 381 -32.42 -14.64 -38.92
CA ASP A 381 -33.18 -13.52 -39.51
C ASP A 381 -32.43 -12.16 -39.50
N ALA A 382 -31.21 -12.12 -38.97
CA ALA A 382 -30.36 -10.92 -38.95
C ALA A 382 -28.97 -11.26 -39.48
N MET A 383 -28.75 -10.94 -40.76
CA MET A 383 -27.51 -10.99 -41.57
C MET A 383 -27.68 -11.96 -42.74
N GLY A 384 -27.80 -11.35 -43.92
CA GLY A 384 -27.85 -12.02 -45.19
C GLY A 384 -26.52 -12.69 -45.57
N GLU A 385 -26.70 -13.49 -46.61
CA GLU A 385 -25.81 -14.24 -47.50
C GLU A 385 -24.30 -13.92 -47.53
N GLU A 386 -23.56 -14.98 -47.90
CA GLU A 386 -22.13 -15.09 -48.32
C GLU A 386 -21.12 -15.31 -47.17
N GLU A 387 -20.11 -16.18 -47.21
CA GLU A 387 -19.66 -17.26 -48.10
C GLU A 387 -18.66 -18.13 -47.27
N GLU A 388 -18.44 -19.39 -47.67
CA GLU A 388 -17.47 -20.34 -47.08
C GLU A 388 -16.02 -19.93 -47.38
N ASP A 389 -15.09 -20.06 -46.42
CA ASP A 389 -13.65 -20.24 -46.72
C ASP A 389 -12.96 -21.06 -45.62
N ASP A 390 -12.21 -22.07 -46.06
CA ASP A 390 -11.56 -23.13 -45.31
C ASP A 390 -10.04 -22.94 -45.27
N GLY A 391 -9.42 -22.97 -44.09
CA GLY A 391 -7.96 -22.81 -44.01
C GLY A 391 -7.35 -23.16 -42.67
N SER A 392 -6.52 -24.20 -42.69
CA SER A 392 -5.87 -24.88 -41.57
C SER A 392 -4.49 -24.32 -41.18
N ASP A 393 -3.95 -24.91 -40.11
CA ASP A 393 -2.54 -24.97 -39.65
C ASP A 393 -2.08 -23.81 -38.73
N GLY A 394 -1.53 -23.99 -37.53
CA GLY A 394 -0.85 -25.14 -36.92
C GLY A 394 0.66 -24.90 -36.87
N ASN A 395 1.21 -24.28 -35.81
CA ASN A 395 2.58 -24.58 -35.36
C ASN A 395 2.92 -24.14 -33.93
N MET A 396 3.45 -25.09 -33.15
CA MET A 396 4.16 -24.88 -31.88
C MET A 396 5.66 -24.64 -32.14
N GLY A 397 6.33 -23.83 -31.31
CA GLY A 397 7.69 -24.16 -30.89
C GLY A 397 8.67 -23.01 -30.58
N ARG A 398 9.14 -23.02 -29.31
CA ARG A 398 10.44 -22.56 -28.77
C ARG A 398 10.67 -21.04 -28.75
N GLY A 399 11.04 -20.39 -27.64
CA GLY A 399 11.79 -20.82 -26.48
C GLY A 399 13.07 -19.98 -26.40
N ILE A 400 13.08 -18.93 -25.57
CA ILE A 400 14.29 -18.16 -25.23
C ILE A 400 14.44 -18.22 -23.71
N MET A 401 15.37 -19.06 -23.24
CA MET A 401 15.86 -19.07 -21.86
C MET A 401 16.62 -17.78 -21.60
N MET A 402 16.09 -16.91 -20.75
CA MET A 402 16.86 -15.85 -20.10
C MET A 402 17.53 -16.43 -18.85
N LYS A 403 18.84 -16.21 -18.71
CA LYS A 403 19.68 -16.73 -17.62
C LYS A 403 19.22 -16.22 -16.26
N GLU A 404 18.72 -17.13 -15.43
CA GLU A 404 18.18 -16.91 -14.09
C GLU A 404 19.22 -16.38 -13.08
N ASP A 405 20.52 -16.52 -13.34
CA ASP A 405 21.56 -16.22 -12.34
C ASP A 405 21.90 -14.72 -12.14
N ALA A 406 21.48 -13.83 -13.05
CA ALA A 406 21.79 -12.39 -12.96
C ALA A 406 20.77 -11.58 -12.15
N ILE A 407 19.61 -12.17 -11.87
CA ILE A 407 18.50 -11.56 -11.10
C ILE A 407 18.77 -11.69 -9.59
N TRP A 408 19.56 -12.70 -9.19
CA TRP A 408 19.82 -13.05 -7.81
C TRP A 408 20.84 -12.17 -7.06
N GLU A 409 21.77 -11.51 -7.76
CA GLU A 409 22.75 -10.66 -7.08
C GLU A 409 22.24 -9.24 -6.77
N ARG A 410 21.13 -8.82 -7.39
CA ARG A 410 20.52 -7.49 -7.19
C ARG A 410 19.46 -7.47 -6.08
N GLY A 411 18.64 -8.52 -5.97
CA GLY A 411 17.62 -8.64 -4.91
C GLY A 411 18.16 -8.75 -3.48
N LEU A 412 19.48 -8.88 -3.30
CA LEU A 412 20.11 -8.79 -1.97
C LEU A 412 20.32 -7.34 -1.50
N HIS A 413 20.31 -6.36 -2.41
CA HIS A 413 20.48 -4.94 -2.11
C HIS A 413 19.14 -4.27 -1.72
N ASP A 414 18.03 -4.76 -2.28
CA ASP A 414 16.70 -4.14 -2.11
C ASP A 414 16.04 -4.43 -0.74
N LEU A 415 16.62 -5.35 0.05
CA LEU A 415 16.30 -5.50 1.48
C LEU A 415 17.08 -4.52 2.38
N GLU A 416 18.13 -3.87 1.86
CA GLU A 416 18.98 -2.94 2.62
C GLU A 416 18.57 -1.46 2.44
N GLU A 417 17.71 -1.12 1.45
CA GLU A 417 17.42 0.28 1.10
C GLU A 417 15.95 0.72 1.18
N GLY A 418 15.03 -0.09 1.72
CA GLY A 418 13.65 0.37 1.97
C GLY A 418 12.78 0.51 0.71
N ILE A 419 13.20 -0.07 -0.41
CA ILE A 419 12.46 -0.07 -1.67
C ILE A 419 11.16 -0.88 -1.50
N GLN A 420 10.06 -0.28 -1.94
CA GLN A 420 8.69 -0.77 -1.84
C GLN A 420 8.54 -2.22 -2.35
N PHE A 421 8.23 -3.15 -1.45
CA PHE A 421 7.87 -4.53 -1.82
C PHE A 421 6.42 -4.54 -2.35
N ASP A 422 6.28 -4.72 -3.66
CA ASP A 422 4.98 -4.95 -4.30
C ASP A 422 4.79 -6.47 -4.51
N PRO A 423 3.78 -7.11 -3.87
CA PRO A 423 3.47 -8.51 -4.10
C PRO A 423 2.86 -8.81 -5.48
N ASP A 424 2.38 -7.79 -6.21
CA ASP A 424 1.70 -7.91 -7.50
C ASP A 424 2.61 -7.64 -8.71
N TYR A 425 3.80 -7.07 -8.49
CA TYR A 425 4.80 -6.79 -9.52
C TYR A 425 6.07 -7.67 -9.38
N PRO A 426 6.34 -8.55 -10.36
CA PRO A 426 7.68 -9.08 -10.61
C PRO A 426 8.41 -8.15 -11.59
N GLU A 427 9.08 -7.09 -11.14
CA GLU A 427 9.62 -6.10 -12.09
C GLU A 427 10.79 -6.63 -12.94
N PHE A 428 10.55 -6.64 -14.25
CA PHE A 428 11.53 -6.52 -15.33
C PHE A 428 11.50 -5.04 -15.78
N HIS A 429 12.58 -4.29 -15.57
CA HIS A 429 12.73 -3.01 -16.29
C HIS A 429 13.16 -3.30 -17.73
N SER A 430 12.35 -2.80 -18.66
CA SER A 430 12.61 -2.76 -20.09
C SER A 430 13.91 -2.01 -20.38
N ALA A 431 14.66 -2.54 -21.34
CA ALA A 431 15.85 -1.93 -21.90
C ALA A 431 15.56 -0.50 -22.37
N ALA A 432 16.56 0.38 -22.19
CA ALA A 432 16.60 1.73 -22.73
C ALA A 432 16.20 1.76 -24.22
N PRO A 433 15.49 2.81 -24.68
CA PRO A 433 15.17 2.96 -26.10
C PRO A 433 16.45 3.20 -26.88
N SER A 434 16.76 2.26 -27.77
CA SER A 434 17.76 2.45 -28.81
C SER A 434 17.30 3.52 -29.80
N SER A 435 18.23 4.42 -30.09
CA SER A 435 18.18 5.41 -31.16
C SER A 435 17.80 4.81 -32.52
N SER A 436 16.81 5.40 -33.19
CA SER A 436 16.70 5.43 -34.65
C SER A 436 15.94 6.71 -35.05
N THR A 437 16.69 7.75 -35.42
CA THR A 437 16.84 8.27 -36.79
C THR A 437 15.52 8.67 -37.46
N SER A 438 15.40 9.99 -37.60
CA SER A 438 14.51 10.76 -38.46
C SER A 438 14.29 10.19 -39.86
N SER A 439 13.03 10.27 -40.34
CA SER A 439 12.75 10.55 -41.74
C SER A 439 11.50 11.42 -41.88
N THR A 440 11.77 12.68 -42.20
CA THR A 440 10.85 13.71 -42.68
C THR A 440 10.12 13.25 -43.94
N THR A 441 8.78 13.38 -43.97
CA THR A 441 8.11 13.75 -45.23
C THR A 441 6.81 14.51 -44.96
N SER A 442 6.85 15.78 -45.35
CA SER A 442 5.75 16.74 -45.51
C SER A 442 4.75 16.31 -46.57
N ILE A 443 3.44 16.43 -46.33
CA ILE A 443 2.44 16.75 -47.37
C ILE A 443 1.35 17.67 -46.78
N THR A 444 0.93 18.60 -47.63
CA THR A 444 0.29 19.89 -47.46
C THR A 444 -1.24 19.88 -47.32
N ASN A 445 -1.73 20.93 -46.64
CA ASN A 445 -3.08 21.48 -46.71
C ASN A 445 -3.60 21.73 -48.13
N THR A 446 -4.88 21.41 -48.34
CA THR A 446 -5.88 22.12 -49.17
C THR A 446 -7.25 21.74 -48.58
N GLY A 447 -8.09 22.58 -47.99
CA GLY A 447 -8.55 23.90 -48.43
C GLY A 447 -9.79 23.72 -49.30
N PHE A 448 -11.00 23.87 -48.75
CA PHE A 448 -12.15 24.38 -49.52
C PHE A 448 -13.25 24.96 -48.61
N SER A 449 -13.69 26.15 -49.02
CA SER A 449 -14.69 27.02 -48.43
C SER A 449 -16.02 26.82 -49.13
N SER A 450 -17.14 26.88 -48.41
CA SER A 450 -18.36 27.47 -48.96
C SER A 450 -19.34 27.84 -47.86
N GLN A 451 -19.70 29.13 -47.90
CA GLN A 451 -20.73 29.83 -47.16
C GLN A 451 -22.13 29.25 -47.42
N LEU A 452 -23.05 29.41 -46.46
CA LEU A 452 -24.40 29.92 -46.72
C LEU A 452 -25.07 30.39 -45.41
N LYS A 453 -25.49 31.65 -45.42
CA LYS A 453 -26.38 32.30 -44.43
C LYS A 453 -27.83 31.95 -44.77
N LEU A 454 -28.70 31.85 -43.75
CA LEU A 454 -30.07 32.39 -43.78
C LEU A 454 -30.72 32.41 -42.38
N ASN A 455 -31.45 33.49 -42.13
CA ASN A 455 -32.36 33.80 -41.01
C ASN A 455 -33.47 32.73 -40.87
N ASP A 456 -34.19 32.53 -39.76
CA ASP A 456 -35.09 33.49 -39.09
C ASP A 456 -35.78 32.80 -37.88
N LYS A 457 -36.21 33.62 -36.90
CA LYS A 457 -37.29 33.48 -35.90
C LYS A 457 -37.47 32.22 -35.00
N ARG A 458 -37.29 32.50 -33.70
CA ARG A 458 -38.23 32.38 -32.56
C ARG A 458 -39.15 31.14 -32.45
N LYS A 459 -38.95 30.49 -31.29
CA LYS A 459 -39.89 30.22 -30.17
C LYS A 459 -40.50 28.82 -30.02
N ASP A 460 -40.39 28.41 -28.75
CA ASP A 460 -41.22 27.55 -27.92
C ASP A 460 -40.77 26.08 -27.73
N GLU A 461 -40.75 25.76 -26.44
CA GLU A 461 -40.26 24.59 -25.73
C GLU A 461 -41.17 23.37 -25.92
N GLU A 462 -40.61 22.15 -25.95
CA GLU A 462 -41.03 21.02 -25.10
C GLU A 462 -40.16 19.76 -25.35
N ARG A 463 -40.10 18.92 -24.32
CA ARG A 463 -39.09 17.90 -24.00
C ARG A 463 -39.35 16.51 -24.63
N ILE A 464 -38.24 15.82 -24.96
CA ILE A 464 -37.91 14.38 -24.75
C ILE A 464 -38.31 13.31 -25.81
N ASN A 465 -37.24 12.85 -26.51
CA ASN A 465 -36.78 11.50 -26.95
C ASN A 465 -37.65 10.63 -27.89
N PRO A 466 -37.10 9.59 -28.60
CA PRO A 466 -35.72 9.05 -28.68
C PRO A 466 -35.23 8.77 -30.13
N THR A 467 -33.93 8.52 -30.37
CA THR A 467 -33.45 7.44 -31.29
C THR A 467 -31.93 7.31 -31.30
N MET A 468 -31.48 6.06 -31.23
CA MET A 468 -30.11 5.62 -31.49
C MET A 468 -29.69 5.91 -32.93
N ILE A 469 -28.39 6.08 -33.18
CA ILE A 469 -27.60 5.24 -34.10
C ILE A 469 -26.11 5.56 -33.92
N THR A 470 -25.37 4.46 -34.04
CA THR A 470 -23.97 4.14 -33.87
C THR A 470 -22.97 4.90 -34.76
N ASN A 471 -21.75 5.12 -34.26
CA ASN A 471 -20.49 4.51 -34.78
C ASN A 471 -19.25 5.30 -34.31
N TYR A 472 -18.34 4.60 -33.62
CA TYR A 472 -16.94 5.00 -33.35
C TYR A 472 -16.10 4.95 -34.65
N PRO A 473 -14.77 5.26 -34.70
CA PRO A 473 -13.80 5.76 -33.70
C PRO A 473 -12.85 6.89 -34.18
N CYS A 474 -12.16 7.61 -33.27
CA CYS A 474 -10.69 7.83 -33.34
C CYS A 474 -10.15 8.61 -32.13
N LEU A 475 -8.98 8.17 -31.66
CA LEU A 475 -8.19 8.75 -30.57
C LEU A 475 -7.45 10.02 -31.01
N THR A 476 -7.57 11.10 -30.22
CA THR A 476 -6.49 12.08 -30.00
C THR A 476 -6.63 12.64 -28.58
N PRO A 477 -5.51 12.88 -27.86
CA PRO A 477 -5.54 13.42 -26.50
C PRO A 477 -5.89 14.91 -26.56
N LEU A 478 -6.59 15.45 -25.55
CA LEU A 478 -6.67 16.86 -25.10
C LEU A 478 -7.88 17.01 -24.12
N PRO A 479 -8.00 18.08 -23.31
CA PRO A 479 -7.00 18.96 -22.70
C PRO A 479 -7.10 18.95 -21.16
N THR A 480 -6.09 19.49 -20.49
CA THR A 480 -6.08 19.77 -19.04
C THR A 480 -7.03 20.91 -18.69
N SER A 481 -8.33 20.62 -18.61
CA SER A 481 -9.34 21.43 -17.92
C SER A 481 -10.76 20.93 -18.21
N SER A 482 -11.53 20.69 -17.16
CA SER A 482 -12.98 20.52 -17.24
C SER A 482 -13.65 21.88 -17.05
N VAL A 483 -14.53 22.26 -17.96
CA VAL A 483 -15.44 23.40 -17.77
C VAL A 483 -16.57 22.94 -16.85
N ILE A 484 -17.09 23.77 -15.95
CA ILE A 484 -18.31 23.46 -15.19
C ILE A 484 -19.40 24.43 -15.63
N PRO A 485 -20.62 23.98 -16.00
CA PRO A 485 -21.71 24.88 -16.38
C PRO A 485 -22.04 25.84 -15.22
N GLY A 486 -21.87 27.15 -15.45
CA GLY A 486 -22.13 28.20 -14.44
C GLY A 486 -20.92 28.63 -13.60
N MET A 487 -19.81 27.88 -13.60
CA MET A 487 -18.58 28.23 -12.85
C MET A 487 -17.38 28.56 -13.75
N GLY A 488 -17.49 28.35 -15.06
CA GLY A 488 -16.39 28.61 -15.98
C GLY A 488 -15.28 27.56 -15.85
N TYR A 489 -14.05 27.97 -16.19
CA TYR A 489 -12.86 27.11 -16.20
C TYR A 489 -12.35 26.91 -14.77
N VAL A 490 -12.41 25.68 -14.25
CA VAL A 490 -11.79 25.34 -12.96
C VAL A 490 -10.55 24.48 -13.24
N PRO A 491 -9.33 24.98 -13.03
CA PRO A 491 -8.13 24.16 -13.16
C PRO A 491 -8.12 23.12 -12.04
N VAL A 492 -8.29 21.84 -12.39
CA VAL A 492 -8.12 20.74 -11.41
C VAL A 492 -6.63 20.59 -11.13
N ARG A 493 -6.17 21.13 -9.99
CA ARG A 493 -4.78 21.00 -9.52
C ARG A 493 -4.52 19.54 -9.12
N ARG A 494 -3.68 18.83 -9.89
CA ARG A 494 -3.11 17.51 -9.53
C ARG A 494 -1.83 17.67 -8.70
N ASP A 495 -1.90 18.49 -7.66
CA ASP A 495 -0.70 18.86 -6.91
C ASP A 495 -0.37 17.79 -5.87
N SER A 496 0.92 17.53 -5.64
CA SER A 496 1.38 16.64 -4.58
C SER A 496 1.01 17.25 -3.24
N VAL A 497 -0.01 16.69 -2.60
CA VAL A 497 -0.43 17.10 -1.26
C VAL A 497 0.10 16.12 -0.22
N ILE A 498 0.62 16.65 0.88
CA ILE A 498 1.03 15.88 2.04
C ILE A 498 0.05 16.16 3.17
N VAL A 499 -0.73 15.16 3.55
CA VAL A 499 -1.60 15.24 4.72
C VAL A 499 -0.87 14.67 5.91
N ILE A 500 -0.79 15.43 6.99
CA ILE A 500 -0.13 15.02 8.23
C ILE A 500 -1.18 14.96 9.34
N ILE A 501 -1.27 13.81 10.01
CA ILE A 501 -2.20 13.59 11.14
C ILE A 501 -1.39 13.17 12.36
N ARG A 502 -1.63 13.84 13.48
CA ARG A 502 -1.20 13.35 14.79
C ARG A 502 -2.11 12.21 15.21
N HIS A 503 -1.53 11.13 15.73
CA HIS A 503 -2.31 10.02 16.28
C HIS A 503 -3.42 10.49 17.22
N GLY A 504 -4.54 9.77 17.23
CA GLY A 504 -5.65 10.04 18.15
C GLY A 504 -5.22 9.96 19.62
N LYS A 505 -6.05 10.49 20.51
CA LYS A 505 -5.81 10.48 21.94
C LYS A 505 -5.63 9.05 22.48
N THR A 506 -4.55 8.81 23.23
CA THR A 506 -4.31 7.52 23.93
C THR A 506 -4.77 7.56 25.38
N GLU A 507 -4.91 6.39 26.01
CA GLU A 507 -5.18 6.29 27.45
C GLU A 507 -4.08 6.97 28.29
N HIS A 508 -2.82 6.87 27.86
CA HIS A 508 -1.71 7.55 28.53
C HIS A 508 -1.78 9.08 28.38
N ASN A 509 -2.33 9.59 27.27
CA ASN A 509 -2.58 11.02 27.14
C ASN A 509 -3.66 11.48 28.12
N LYS A 510 -4.74 10.70 28.30
CA LYS A 510 -5.78 10.98 29.31
C LYS A 510 -5.21 11.02 30.73
N LEU A 511 -4.30 10.10 31.05
CA LEU A 511 -3.63 10.04 32.35
C LEU A 511 -2.49 11.06 32.52
N GLY A 512 -2.15 11.84 31.49
CA GLY A 512 -1.08 12.83 31.56
C GLY A 512 0.31 12.22 31.71
N LEU A 513 0.54 11.02 31.19
CA LEU A 513 1.82 10.32 31.26
C LEU A 513 2.76 10.69 30.11
N PHE A 514 4.06 10.53 30.31
CA PHE A 514 5.05 10.49 29.23
C PHE A 514 5.03 9.13 28.55
N THR A 515 4.80 9.09 27.24
CA THR A 515 4.72 7.83 26.46
C THR A 515 6.00 7.51 25.71
N GLY A 516 6.51 8.42 24.87
CA GLY A 516 7.70 8.14 24.07
C GLY A 516 7.51 6.92 23.17
N TRP A 517 8.46 5.98 23.20
CA TRP A 517 8.43 4.74 22.42
C TRP A 517 7.62 3.61 23.07
N GLU A 518 7.10 3.83 24.29
CA GLU A 518 6.14 2.90 24.87
C GLU A 518 4.89 2.86 23.98
N ASP A 519 4.42 1.64 23.71
CA ASP A 519 3.22 1.49 22.90
C ASP A 519 1.99 1.58 23.78
N ALA A 520 1.12 2.53 23.43
CA ALA A 520 -0.04 2.90 24.19
C ALA A 520 -1.22 2.91 23.23
N PRO A 521 -2.26 2.09 23.46
CA PRO A 521 -3.39 1.99 22.55
C PRO A 521 -4.19 3.30 22.52
N LEU A 522 -4.96 3.49 21.44
CA LEU A 522 -5.91 4.59 21.34
C LEU A 522 -7.01 4.46 22.40
N ALA A 523 -7.41 5.60 22.94
CA ALA A 523 -8.62 5.70 23.74
C ALA A 523 -9.84 5.74 22.82
N LYS A 524 -11.04 5.48 23.36
CA LYS A 524 -12.30 5.58 22.59
C LYS A 524 -12.44 6.92 21.86
N ASP A 525 -12.16 8.03 22.55
CA ASP A 525 -12.20 9.37 21.97
C ASP A 525 -11.19 9.51 20.81
N GLY A 526 -10.00 8.90 20.95
CA GLY A 526 -8.97 8.93 19.90
C GLY A 526 -9.31 8.12 18.66
N ILE A 527 -10.11 7.05 18.81
CA ILE A 527 -10.68 6.31 17.68
C ILE A 527 -11.69 7.19 16.94
N GLU A 528 -12.55 7.91 17.66
CA GLU A 528 -13.52 8.80 17.03
C GLU A 528 -12.85 10.00 16.36
N GLU A 529 -11.81 10.58 16.98
CA GLU A 529 -10.96 11.62 16.36
C GLU A 529 -10.40 11.15 15.00
N ALA A 530 -9.89 9.90 14.93
CA ALA A 530 -9.36 9.33 13.70
C ALA A 530 -10.45 9.10 12.63
N ARG A 531 -11.64 8.64 13.05
CA ARG A 531 -12.77 8.46 12.13
C ARG A 531 -13.28 9.78 11.57
N GLU A 532 -13.37 10.80 12.42
CA GLU A 532 -13.82 12.12 12.00
C GLU A 532 -12.85 12.74 10.99
N ALA A 533 -11.54 12.58 11.19
CA ALA A 533 -10.55 12.98 10.19
C ALA A 533 -10.78 12.29 8.83
N GLY A 534 -11.07 10.99 8.85
CA GLY A 534 -11.39 10.23 7.63
C GLY A 534 -12.66 10.72 6.93
N ARG A 535 -13.72 11.02 7.70
CA ARG A 535 -14.96 11.61 7.16
C ARG A 535 -14.73 12.99 6.56
N LEU A 536 -13.95 13.82 7.24
CA LEU A 536 -13.60 15.16 6.80
C LEU A 536 -12.80 15.14 5.49
N LEU A 537 -11.77 14.30 5.43
CA LEU A 537 -10.97 14.11 4.21
C LEU A 537 -11.83 13.60 3.04
N LYS A 538 -12.73 12.65 3.31
CA LYS A 538 -13.66 12.12 2.31
C LYS A 538 -14.66 13.16 1.81
N LEU A 539 -15.18 14.00 2.71
CA LEU A 539 -16.13 15.07 2.39
C LEU A 539 -15.50 16.07 1.41
N HIS A 540 -14.22 16.40 1.61
CA HIS A 540 -13.44 17.27 0.72
C HIS A 540 -12.82 16.53 -0.48
N GLY A 541 -13.23 15.28 -0.73
CA GLY A 541 -12.84 14.52 -1.93
C GLY A 541 -11.40 14.02 -1.96
N PHE A 542 -10.65 14.07 -0.85
CA PHE A 542 -9.26 13.61 -0.82
C PHE A 542 -9.14 12.12 -1.13
N GLN A 543 -8.05 11.78 -1.80
CA GLN A 543 -7.63 10.41 -2.08
C GLN A 543 -6.13 10.27 -1.84
N PHE A 544 -5.68 9.10 -1.39
CA PHE A 544 -4.26 8.85 -1.15
C PHE A 544 -3.70 7.78 -2.06
N ASP A 545 -2.40 7.80 -2.32
CA ASP A 545 -1.73 6.72 -3.07
C ASP A 545 -0.82 5.90 -2.16
N VAL A 546 -0.37 6.48 -1.04
CA VAL A 546 0.46 5.82 -0.04
C VAL A 546 0.29 6.44 1.34
N VAL A 547 0.41 5.61 2.38
CA VAL A 547 0.34 6.03 3.79
C VAL A 547 1.64 5.68 4.51
N TYR A 548 2.22 6.64 5.24
CA TYR A 548 3.40 6.43 6.09
C TYR A 548 3.05 6.55 7.57
N THR A 549 3.57 5.66 8.40
CA THR A 549 3.35 5.67 9.84
C THR A 549 4.59 5.32 10.65
N SER A 550 4.57 5.67 11.94
CA SER A 550 5.54 5.15 12.92
C SER A 550 5.30 3.66 13.23
N TRP A 551 6.21 3.01 13.95
CA TRP A 551 6.02 1.62 14.43
C TRP A 551 5.09 1.48 15.64
N LEU A 552 4.52 2.59 16.12
CA LEU A 552 3.69 2.62 17.33
C LEU A 552 2.22 2.38 16.97
N SER A 553 1.55 1.47 17.68
CA SER A 553 0.19 1.01 17.38
C SER A 553 -0.78 2.18 17.24
N ARG A 554 -0.72 3.17 18.13
CA ARG A 554 -1.55 4.39 18.07
C ARG A 554 -1.51 5.13 16.73
N ALA A 555 -0.35 5.22 16.10
CA ALA A 555 -0.22 5.91 14.81
C ALA A 555 -0.75 5.04 13.66
N ILE A 556 -0.48 3.73 13.74
CA ILE A 556 -0.96 2.73 12.78
C ILE A 556 -2.49 2.62 12.82
N GLU A 557 -3.07 2.50 14.02
CA GLU A 557 -4.52 2.46 14.25
C GLU A 557 -5.20 3.75 13.79
N THR A 558 -4.60 4.92 14.06
CA THR A 558 -5.14 6.20 13.57
C THR A 558 -5.22 6.20 12.04
N ALA A 559 -4.12 5.84 11.36
CA ALA A 559 -4.11 5.74 9.90
C ALA A 559 -5.13 4.72 9.39
N TRP A 560 -5.25 3.58 10.07
CA TRP A 560 -6.21 2.55 9.73
C TRP A 560 -7.66 3.06 9.78
N TYR A 561 -8.08 3.71 10.85
CA TYR A 561 -9.44 4.25 10.98
C TYR A 561 -9.73 5.35 9.95
N VAL A 562 -8.76 6.22 9.66
CA VAL A 562 -8.89 7.22 8.59
C VAL A 562 -9.11 6.53 7.24
N MET A 563 -8.29 5.52 6.91
CA MET A 563 -8.42 4.77 5.65
C MET A 563 -9.68 3.92 5.57
N ASP A 564 -10.21 3.44 6.69
CA ASP A 564 -11.48 2.71 6.73
C ASP A 564 -12.66 3.61 6.33
N GLU A 565 -12.76 4.80 6.93
CA GLU A 565 -13.80 5.78 6.61
C GLU A 565 -13.71 6.27 5.16
N MET A 566 -12.49 6.42 4.64
CA MET A 566 -12.24 6.79 3.24
C MET A 566 -12.49 5.64 2.24
N ASN A 567 -12.71 4.40 2.69
CA ASN A 567 -12.76 3.19 1.86
C ASN A 567 -11.45 2.88 1.11
N GLU A 568 -10.30 3.25 1.68
CA GLU A 568 -8.97 3.11 1.06
C GLU A 568 -8.05 2.13 1.80
N LEU A 569 -8.62 1.19 2.58
CA LEU A 569 -7.87 0.20 3.35
C LEU A 569 -6.91 -0.67 2.53
N TRP A 570 -7.11 -0.77 1.22
CA TRP A 570 -6.28 -1.53 0.31
C TRP A 570 -4.91 -0.87 0.05
N LEU A 571 -4.77 0.44 0.31
CA LEU A 571 -3.53 1.17 0.09
C LEU A 571 -2.37 0.64 0.95
N PRO A 572 -1.13 0.70 0.45
CA PRO A 572 0.04 0.30 1.24
C PRO A 572 0.24 1.25 2.43
N ILE A 573 0.53 0.67 3.60
CA ILE A 573 0.93 1.40 4.82
C ILE A 573 2.40 1.08 5.10
N ILE A 574 3.27 2.05 4.81
CA ILE A 574 4.71 1.96 5.03
C ILE A 574 5.03 2.41 6.44
N LYS A 575 5.76 1.59 7.20
CA LYS A 575 5.99 1.80 8.63
C LYS A 575 7.48 1.97 8.92
N SER A 576 7.86 3.02 9.64
CA SER A 576 9.27 3.24 10.00
C SER A 576 9.44 3.71 11.44
N TRP A 577 10.37 3.09 12.16
CA TRP A 577 10.77 3.53 13.50
C TRP A 577 11.33 4.96 13.50
N ARG A 578 11.82 5.46 12.35
CA ARG A 578 12.33 6.83 12.23
C ARG A 578 11.24 7.88 12.42
N LEU A 579 9.97 7.51 12.26
CA LEU A 579 8.82 8.35 12.57
C LEU A 579 8.32 8.19 14.01
N ASN A 580 8.98 7.40 14.87
CA ASN A 580 8.56 7.24 16.26
C ASN A 580 8.61 8.56 17.03
N GLU A 581 7.84 8.63 18.11
CA GLU A 581 7.90 9.72 19.09
C GLU A 581 9.30 9.89 19.67
N ARG A 582 9.61 11.04 20.24
CA ARG A 582 10.86 11.25 20.97
C ARG A 582 10.98 10.31 22.17
N MET A 583 12.14 9.69 22.37
CA MET A 583 12.41 8.82 23.51
C MET A 583 12.59 9.62 24.81
N TYR A 584 11.63 9.51 25.74
CA TYR A 584 11.65 10.23 27.03
C TYR A 584 12.54 9.60 28.12
N GLY A 585 13.19 8.48 27.82
CA GLY A 585 14.10 7.80 28.75
C GLY A 585 13.43 7.39 30.04
N ASP A 586 14.04 7.70 31.18
CA ASP A 586 13.53 7.35 32.53
C ASP A 586 12.24 8.10 32.90
N LEU A 587 11.84 9.13 32.14
CA LEU A 587 10.54 9.79 32.35
C LEU A 587 9.37 9.00 31.79
N THR A 588 9.63 8.01 30.94
CA THR A 588 8.58 7.16 30.33
C THR A 588 7.70 6.53 31.42
N SER A 589 6.38 6.54 31.18
CA SER A 589 5.33 6.09 32.10
C SER A 589 5.16 6.94 33.38
N LEU A 590 5.93 8.02 33.58
CA LEU A 590 5.74 8.94 34.72
C LEU A 590 4.68 10.01 34.42
N SER A 591 3.98 10.46 35.47
CA SER A 591 3.04 11.58 35.39
C SER A 591 3.78 12.89 35.15
N LYS A 592 3.35 13.61 34.11
CA LYS A 592 3.86 14.95 33.77
C LYS A 592 3.74 15.92 34.93
N GLN A 593 2.61 15.88 35.64
CA GLN A 593 2.37 16.74 36.81
C GLN A 593 3.34 16.44 37.95
N MET A 594 3.58 15.16 38.24
CA MET A 594 4.52 14.76 39.29
C MET A 594 5.96 15.13 38.94
N VAL A 595 6.36 14.99 37.67
CA VAL A 595 7.70 15.39 37.20
C VAL A 595 7.87 16.90 37.33
N ALA A 596 6.86 17.69 36.93
CA ALA A 596 6.89 19.15 37.10
C ALA A 596 7.02 19.57 38.57
N GLN A 597 6.28 18.92 39.48
CA GLN A 597 6.37 19.19 40.92
C GLN A 597 7.74 18.81 41.51
N ARG A 598 8.34 17.70 41.08
CA ARG A 598 9.61 17.21 41.63
C ARG A 598 10.83 17.99 41.13
N HIS A 599 10.82 18.41 39.86
CA HIS A 599 11.99 18.99 39.20
C HIS A 599 11.85 20.49 38.88
N GLY A 600 10.67 21.07 39.11
CA GLY A 600 10.36 22.45 38.77
C GLY A 600 9.87 22.61 37.33
N GLU A 601 9.08 23.67 37.10
CA GLU A 601 8.45 23.95 35.81
C GLU A 601 9.44 24.25 34.69
N GLU A 602 10.55 24.93 34.98
CA GLU A 602 11.57 25.24 33.97
C GLU A 602 12.23 23.97 33.42
N GLN A 603 12.71 23.09 34.30
CA GLN A 603 13.33 21.82 33.90
C GLN A 603 12.33 20.89 33.22
N PHE A 604 11.10 20.83 33.72
CA PHE A 604 10.03 20.05 33.09
C PHE A 604 9.72 20.53 31.68
N LYS A 605 9.59 21.85 31.46
CA LYS A 605 9.37 22.43 30.13
C LYS A 605 10.57 22.20 29.22
N ALA A 606 11.80 22.30 29.74
CA ALA A 606 13.01 22.00 29.00
C ALA A 606 13.00 20.54 28.50
N TRP A 607 12.72 19.57 29.36
CA TRP A 607 12.59 18.17 28.92
C TRP A 607 11.40 17.93 27.99
N ARG A 608 10.24 18.53 28.26
CA ARG A 608 8.99 18.26 27.53
C ARG A 608 8.91 18.95 26.17
N ARG A 609 9.45 20.14 26.02
CA ARG A 609 9.31 20.95 24.79
C ARG A 609 10.61 21.52 24.25
N GLY A 610 11.69 21.51 25.04
CA GLY A 610 12.99 22.04 24.62
C GLY A 610 13.55 21.30 23.41
N TYR A 611 14.25 22.05 22.56
CA TYR A 611 14.83 21.55 21.32
C TYR A 611 16.01 20.60 21.58
N ASP A 612 17.01 21.06 22.33
CA ASP A 612 18.28 20.32 22.56
C ASP A 612 18.35 19.56 23.89
N VAL A 613 17.39 19.78 24.79
CA VAL A 613 17.48 19.26 26.16
C VAL A 613 17.02 17.80 26.20
N LYS A 614 17.94 16.91 26.57
CA LYS A 614 17.68 15.48 26.74
C LYS A 614 17.03 15.19 28.10
N PRO A 615 15.93 14.42 28.13
CA PRO A 615 15.45 13.77 29.35
C PRO A 615 16.51 12.82 29.95
N PRO A 616 16.40 12.50 31.25
CA PRO A 616 17.24 11.49 31.89
C PRO A 616 17.21 10.16 31.11
N ALA A 617 18.40 9.62 30.83
CA ALA A 617 18.56 8.45 29.97
C ALA A 617 18.16 7.17 30.70
N VAL A 618 17.41 6.30 30.01
CA VAL A 618 16.98 5.02 30.58
C VAL A 618 18.14 4.03 30.74
N SER A 619 18.10 3.22 31.81
CA SER A 619 18.99 2.08 31.98
C SER A 619 18.81 1.04 30.86
N SER A 620 19.91 0.43 30.41
CA SER A 620 19.89 -0.64 29.38
C SER A 620 19.09 -1.88 29.78
N PHE A 621 18.90 -2.09 31.08
CA PHE A 621 18.17 -3.24 31.63
C PHE A 621 16.69 -2.92 31.91
N SER A 622 16.28 -1.66 31.77
CA SER A 622 14.90 -1.25 31.95
C SER A 622 14.01 -1.82 30.87
N LYS A 623 12.78 -2.20 31.21
CA LYS A 623 11.75 -2.58 30.24
C LYS A 623 11.53 -1.50 29.17
N ASN A 624 11.69 -0.23 29.56
CA ASN A 624 11.44 0.92 28.68
C ASN A 624 12.59 1.19 27.69
N TYR A 625 13.71 0.47 27.78
CA TYR A 625 14.78 0.59 26.79
C TYR A 625 14.40 -0.16 25.50
N PRO A 626 14.39 0.49 24.32
CA PRO A 626 14.00 -0.16 23.07
C PRO A 626 14.81 -1.40 22.71
N GLY A 627 16.06 -1.52 23.21
CA GLY A 627 16.88 -2.72 23.00
C GLY A 627 16.41 -3.96 23.76
N ASN A 628 15.37 -3.85 24.59
CA ASN A 628 14.69 -4.97 25.24
C ASN A 628 13.36 -5.34 24.58
N ASP A 629 12.93 -4.57 23.58
CA ASP A 629 11.71 -4.82 22.85
C ASP A 629 12.01 -5.67 21.60
N LYS A 630 11.24 -6.75 21.43
CA LYS A 630 11.36 -7.72 20.32
C LYS A 630 11.27 -7.02 18.96
N ARG A 631 10.45 -5.97 18.85
CA ARG A 631 10.21 -5.21 17.61
C ARG A 631 11.51 -4.66 17.03
N TYR A 632 12.25 -3.92 17.86
CA TYR A 632 13.50 -3.30 17.43
C TYR A 632 14.63 -4.32 17.36
N THR A 633 14.70 -5.27 18.28
CA THR A 633 15.81 -6.24 18.26
C THR A 633 15.76 -7.18 17.05
N LYS A 634 14.57 -7.51 16.55
CA LYS A 634 14.39 -8.47 15.45
C LYS A 634 14.45 -7.81 14.07
N TYR A 635 13.80 -6.66 13.89
CA TYR A 635 13.61 -6.06 12.55
C TYR A 635 14.60 -4.94 12.25
N LEU A 636 15.29 -4.39 13.26
CA LEU A 636 16.20 -3.27 13.07
C LEU A 636 17.62 -3.70 12.71
N ASN A 637 18.03 -3.44 11.47
CA ASN A 637 19.30 -3.92 10.94
C ASN A 637 20.27 -2.82 10.47
N ASP A 638 19.77 -1.62 10.28
CA ASP A 638 20.46 -0.45 9.74
C ASP A 638 21.24 0.36 10.79
N LEU A 639 20.99 0.15 12.09
CA LEU A 639 21.77 0.79 13.15
C LEU A 639 23.15 0.14 13.34
N ARG A 640 24.17 0.95 13.62
CA ARG A 640 25.50 0.45 14.01
C ARG A 640 25.43 -0.29 15.35
N TYR A 641 26.31 -1.27 15.54
CA TYR A 641 26.46 -1.95 16.83
C TYR A 641 27.10 -1.04 17.88
N SER A 642 26.60 -1.11 19.10
CA SER A 642 27.17 -0.43 20.27
C SER A 642 28.18 -1.35 20.94
N VAL A 643 29.45 -0.94 20.97
CA VAL A 643 30.53 -1.69 21.65
C VAL A 643 30.21 -1.86 23.14
N ARG A 644 29.73 -0.80 23.78
CA ARG A 644 29.41 -0.78 25.21
C ARG A 644 28.25 -1.72 25.55
N GLU A 645 27.14 -1.64 24.81
CA GLU A 645 25.98 -2.52 25.08
C GLU A 645 26.31 -3.97 24.76
N THR A 646 27.02 -4.21 23.66
CA THR A 646 27.50 -5.54 23.29
C THR A 646 28.33 -6.15 24.41
N LEU A 647 29.27 -5.40 24.99
CA LEU A 647 30.09 -5.88 26.09
C LEU A 647 29.26 -6.20 27.35
N ILE A 648 28.44 -5.24 27.79
CA ILE A 648 27.62 -5.37 29.02
C ILE A 648 26.71 -6.60 28.91
N ARG A 649 25.98 -6.73 27.80
CA ARG A 649 25.03 -7.81 27.57
C ARG A 649 25.70 -9.15 27.35
N SER A 650 26.84 -9.17 26.66
CA SER A 650 27.58 -10.43 26.45
C SER A 650 28.11 -11.00 27.76
N ILE A 651 28.51 -10.13 28.70
CA ILE A 651 28.94 -10.54 30.05
C ILE A 651 27.76 -11.10 30.83
N GLU A 652 26.61 -10.42 30.81
CA GLU A 652 25.40 -10.86 31.52
C GLU A 652 24.84 -12.18 30.96
N ALA A 653 24.77 -12.31 29.64
CA ALA A 653 24.24 -13.51 28.98
C ALA A 653 25.21 -14.71 28.99
N GLY A 654 26.46 -14.51 29.43
CA GLY A 654 27.51 -15.54 29.41
C GLY A 654 27.89 -16.00 28.00
N LYS A 655 27.47 -15.29 26.95
CA LYS A 655 27.76 -15.59 25.54
C LYS A 655 27.81 -14.28 24.75
N PHE A 656 28.58 -14.27 23.66
CA PHE A 656 28.72 -13.08 22.84
C PHE A 656 27.42 -12.76 22.09
N GLU A 657 26.81 -11.62 22.43
CA GLU A 657 25.61 -11.08 21.78
C GLU A 657 25.87 -9.65 21.31
N LYS A 658 25.67 -9.39 20.02
CA LYS A 658 25.85 -8.05 19.44
C LYS A 658 24.59 -7.21 19.66
N HIS A 659 24.74 -6.00 20.18
CA HIS A 659 23.61 -5.08 20.43
C HIS A 659 23.72 -3.79 19.62
N ARG A 660 22.59 -3.37 19.03
CA ARG A 660 22.46 -2.14 18.22
C ARG A 660 22.47 -0.88 19.09
N LYS A 661 22.92 0.25 18.54
CA LYS A 661 22.99 1.54 19.22
C LYS A 661 21.62 2.25 19.23
N LEU A 662 20.70 1.77 20.07
CA LEU A 662 19.37 2.36 20.25
C LEU A 662 19.40 3.57 21.22
N PRO A 663 18.48 4.53 21.08
CA PRO A 663 18.43 5.70 21.95
C PRO A 663 18.01 5.32 23.37
N LYS A 664 18.67 5.92 24.37
CA LYS A 664 18.28 5.83 25.79
C LYS A 664 17.45 7.03 26.26
N SER A 665 17.65 8.16 25.60
CA SER A 665 16.78 9.33 25.62
C SER A 665 17.11 10.17 24.38
N GLU A 666 16.15 10.97 23.95
CA GLU A 666 16.26 11.86 22.79
C GLU A 666 15.80 13.26 23.21
N SER A 667 16.51 14.28 22.71
CA SER A 667 15.98 15.65 22.59
C SER A 667 15.08 15.74 21.35
N LEU A 668 14.42 16.88 21.14
CA LEU A 668 13.66 17.08 19.89
C LEU A 668 14.62 17.11 18.69
N LYS A 669 15.81 17.68 18.86
CA LYS A 669 16.88 17.65 17.85
C LYS A 669 17.25 16.21 17.45
N ASP A 670 17.51 15.30 18.39
CA ASP A 670 17.88 13.92 18.02
C ASP A 670 16.71 13.20 17.31
N CYS A 671 15.47 13.51 17.68
CA CYS A 671 14.28 13.01 16.99
C CYS A 671 14.23 13.53 15.54
N ASN A 672 14.55 14.80 15.32
CA ASN A 672 14.64 15.40 13.99
C ASN A 672 15.79 14.82 13.16
N ASP A 673 16.95 14.56 13.77
CA ASP A 673 18.15 13.99 13.14
C ASP A 673 17.88 12.58 12.54
N ARG A 674 16.79 11.90 12.92
CA ARG A 674 16.31 10.67 12.26
C ARG A 674 15.06 10.85 11.41
N THR A 675 14.17 11.76 11.78
CA THR A 675 12.87 11.96 11.11
C THR A 675 13.03 12.70 9.79
N ILE A 676 13.81 13.78 9.77
CA ILE A 676 14.00 14.61 8.58
C ILE A 676 14.74 13.85 7.48
N PRO A 677 15.89 13.18 7.74
CA PRO A 677 16.55 12.40 6.69
C PRO A 677 15.65 11.32 6.10
N TYR A 678 14.85 10.61 6.92
CA TYR A 678 13.88 9.64 6.41
C TYR A 678 12.86 10.28 5.46
N PHE A 679 12.34 11.44 5.84
CA PHE A 679 11.38 12.17 5.03
C PHE A 679 12.01 12.63 3.72
N THR A 680 13.20 13.23 3.76
CA THR A 680 13.86 13.80 2.57
C THR A 680 14.49 12.76 1.64
N GLU A 681 15.00 11.66 2.18
CA GLU A 681 15.73 10.63 1.41
C GLU A 681 14.83 9.49 0.94
N HIS A 682 13.65 9.29 1.55
CA HIS A 682 12.70 8.23 1.16
C HIS A 682 11.32 8.79 0.79
N ILE A 683 10.61 9.46 1.71
CA ILE A 683 9.22 9.89 1.45
C ILE A 683 9.12 10.87 0.28
N ILE A 684 10.00 11.87 0.22
CA ILE A 684 10.02 12.85 -0.88
C ILE A 684 10.30 12.16 -2.23
N PRO A 685 11.43 11.46 -2.44
CA PRO A 685 11.74 10.88 -3.75
C PRO A 685 10.82 9.72 -4.17
N GLU A 686 10.37 8.88 -3.24
CA GLU A 686 9.56 7.69 -3.56
C GLU A 686 8.06 7.99 -3.72
N ALA A 687 7.59 9.11 -3.17
CA ALA A 687 6.18 9.47 -3.22
C ALA A 687 5.93 10.88 -3.73
N VAL A 688 6.41 11.91 -3.02
CA VAL A 688 6.05 13.31 -3.32
C VAL A 688 6.53 13.73 -4.71
N ASN A 689 7.77 13.41 -5.07
CA ASN A 689 8.36 13.70 -6.38
C ASN A 689 7.74 12.87 -7.51
N GLN A 690 7.08 11.74 -7.18
CA GLN A 690 6.35 10.92 -8.13
C GLN A 690 4.91 11.42 -8.35
N GLY A 691 4.53 12.55 -7.75
CA GLY A 691 3.17 13.09 -7.86
C GLY A 691 2.15 12.36 -6.99
N LYS A 692 2.59 11.49 -6.05
CA LYS A 692 1.68 10.73 -5.18
C LYS A 692 1.12 11.63 -4.08
N ARG A 693 -0.16 11.42 -3.74
CA ARG A 693 -0.81 12.02 -2.56
C ARG A 693 -0.49 11.17 -1.34
N VAL A 694 0.07 11.82 -0.31
CA VAL A 694 0.67 11.12 0.83
C VAL A 694 -0.07 11.44 2.12
N LEU A 695 -0.39 10.41 2.90
CA LEU A 695 -0.82 10.56 4.28
C LEU A 695 0.30 10.14 5.24
N ILE A 696 0.63 10.98 6.22
CA ILE A 696 1.60 10.67 7.28
C ILE A 696 0.89 10.70 8.63
N SER A 697 0.79 9.55 9.30
CA SER A 697 0.27 9.46 10.67
C SER A 697 1.41 9.22 11.66
N SER A 698 1.60 10.15 12.60
CA SER A 698 2.72 10.07 13.53
C SER A 698 2.44 10.75 14.88
N SER A 699 3.47 10.85 15.69
CA SER A 699 3.47 11.45 17.02
C SER A 699 3.78 12.95 16.99
N GLU A 700 3.56 13.64 18.11
CA GLU A 700 3.65 15.10 18.16
C GLU A 700 5.07 15.59 17.84
N ASN A 701 6.13 15.02 18.44
CA ASN A 701 7.49 15.53 18.19
C ASN A 701 8.03 15.13 16.82
N ALA A 702 7.65 13.97 16.30
CA ALA A 702 8.00 13.61 14.92
C ALA A 702 7.35 14.59 13.93
N ILE A 703 6.06 14.92 14.12
CA ILE A 703 5.37 15.90 13.26
C ILE A 703 5.95 17.30 13.44
N ARG A 704 6.30 17.72 14.66
CA ARG A 704 7.01 18.99 14.88
C ARG A 704 8.30 19.04 14.06
N GLY A 705 9.08 17.96 14.05
CA GLY A 705 10.28 17.86 13.21
C GLY A 705 10.00 18.00 11.71
N LEU A 706 8.93 17.37 11.22
CA LEU A 706 8.49 17.52 9.83
C LEU A 706 8.06 18.96 9.52
N LEU A 707 7.21 19.56 10.37
CA LEU A 707 6.72 20.93 10.18
C LEU A 707 7.84 21.97 10.32
N MET A 708 8.85 21.73 11.16
CA MET A 708 10.06 22.57 11.20
C MET A 708 10.76 22.60 9.84
N HIS A 709 10.90 21.44 9.20
CA HIS A 709 11.53 21.34 7.89
C HIS A 709 10.65 21.92 6.77
N LEU A 710 9.35 21.60 6.78
CA LEU A 710 8.41 21.97 5.72
C LEU A 710 8.02 23.46 5.75
N CYS A 711 7.82 24.03 6.95
CA CYS A 711 7.37 25.41 7.14
C CYS A 711 8.50 26.35 7.58
N GLU A 712 9.75 25.87 7.58
CA GLU A 712 10.95 26.63 7.95
C GLU A 712 10.79 27.32 9.32
N ILE A 713 10.34 26.56 10.33
CA ILE A 713 10.12 27.06 11.69
C ILE A 713 11.45 27.14 12.45
N PRO A 714 11.84 28.31 13.00
CA PRO A 714 13.04 28.44 13.81
C PRO A 714 13.04 27.54 15.06
N GLU A 715 14.23 27.13 15.50
CA GLU A 715 14.42 26.22 16.63
C GLU A 715 13.90 26.80 17.96
N GLU A 716 14.03 28.11 18.15
CA GLU A 716 13.53 28.83 19.31
C GLU A 716 12.00 28.90 19.37
N GLU A 717 11.34 28.94 18.20
CA GLU A 717 9.90 29.10 18.09
C GLU A 717 9.16 27.77 18.16
N ILE A 718 9.80 26.64 17.85
CA ILE A 718 9.10 25.34 17.84
C ILE A 718 8.49 25.02 19.20
N VAL A 719 9.12 25.44 20.31
CA VAL A 719 8.65 25.23 21.69
C VAL A 719 7.21 25.72 21.88
N GLY A 720 6.81 26.77 21.16
CA GLY A 720 5.48 27.37 21.20
C GLY A 720 4.42 26.67 20.35
N LEU A 721 4.79 25.71 19.49
CA LEU A 721 3.86 25.02 18.60
C LEU A 721 3.07 23.92 19.33
N GLU A 722 1.77 23.80 19.08
CA GLU A 722 0.93 22.70 19.54
C GLU A 722 0.22 22.05 18.34
N ILE A 723 0.07 20.73 18.36
CA ILE A 723 -0.59 19.98 17.28
C ILE A 723 -1.74 19.18 17.89
N PRO A 724 -3.00 19.50 17.56
CA PRO A 724 -4.16 18.75 18.02
C PRO A 724 -4.12 17.27 17.62
N ASN A 725 -4.73 16.40 18.43
CA ASN A 725 -4.89 14.99 18.09
C ASN A 725 -5.93 14.80 16.97
N GLY A 726 -5.66 13.92 16.02
CA GLY A 726 -6.61 13.53 14.98
C GLY A 726 -7.04 14.64 14.02
N LEU A 727 -6.38 15.80 14.00
CA LEU A 727 -6.68 16.86 13.03
C LEU A 727 -5.80 16.69 11.77
N PRO A 728 -6.37 16.58 10.56
CA PRO A 728 -5.59 16.57 9.33
C PRO A 728 -5.03 17.95 8.99
N LEU A 729 -3.70 18.03 8.92
CA LEU A 729 -2.96 19.19 8.44
C LEU A 729 -2.61 18.98 6.97
N ILE A 730 -3.16 19.83 6.10
CA ILE A 730 -2.97 19.71 4.65
C ILE A 730 -1.79 20.59 4.25
N PHE A 731 -0.63 19.98 3.97
CA PHE A 731 0.52 20.70 3.48
C PHE A 731 0.54 20.68 1.95
N ASP A 732 0.45 21.87 1.35
CA ASP A 732 0.60 22.07 -0.08
C ASP A 732 2.08 22.29 -0.42
N VAL A 733 2.66 21.37 -1.20
CA VAL A 733 4.09 21.37 -1.53
C VAL A 733 4.49 22.57 -2.38
N LYS A 734 3.60 23.13 -3.19
CA LYS A 734 3.91 24.30 -4.05
C LYS A 734 3.93 25.58 -3.25
N SER A 735 2.84 25.85 -2.53
CA SER A 735 2.68 27.08 -1.74
C SER A 735 3.41 27.03 -0.40
N LYS A 736 3.92 25.84 -0.01
CA LYS A 736 4.62 25.58 1.26
C LYS A 736 3.83 26.04 2.49
N CYS A 737 2.50 26.00 2.42
CA CYS A 737 1.62 26.41 3.50
C CYS A 737 0.80 25.22 4.02
N VAL A 738 0.39 25.31 5.29
CA VAL A 738 -0.54 24.35 5.89
C VAL A 738 -1.94 24.95 5.84
N LYS A 739 -2.90 24.13 5.42
CA LYS A 739 -4.33 24.46 5.41
C LYS A 739 -5.10 23.51 6.31
N LEU A 740 -6.21 24.01 6.84
CA LEU A 740 -7.20 23.23 7.58
C LEU A 740 -8.44 23.04 6.72
N LEU A 741 -9.10 21.91 6.90
CA LEU A 741 -10.36 21.64 6.23
C LEU A 741 -11.52 22.21 7.05
N ASP A 742 -12.51 22.77 6.35
CA ASP A 742 -13.76 23.21 6.97
C ASP A 742 -14.59 21.99 7.40
N ASP A 743 -15.01 21.97 8.65
CA ASP A 743 -15.85 20.93 9.23
C ASP A 743 -17.35 21.12 8.92
N GLY A 744 -17.70 22.18 8.18
CA GLY A 744 -19.07 22.52 7.79
C GLY A 744 -19.89 23.13 8.94
N THR A 745 -19.28 23.40 10.10
CA THR A 745 -19.95 24.06 11.23
C THR A 745 -20.01 25.58 11.09
N GLY A 746 -19.33 26.14 10.09
CA GLY A 746 -19.27 27.58 9.82
C GLY A 746 -18.41 28.35 10.83
N ARG A 747 -17.63 27.64 11.66
CA ARG A 747 -16.63 28.22 12.57
C ARG A 747 -15.26 28.08 11.95
N ASP A 748 -14.40 29.09 12.10
CA ASP A 748 -13.01 28.98 11.69
C ASP A 748 -12.32 27.87 12.52
N PRO A 749 -11.70 26.85 11.90
CA PRO A 749 -10.94 25.83 12.62
C PRO A 749 -9.86 26.43 13.55
N LEU A 750 -9.31 27.60 13.23
CA LEU A 750 -8.34 28.31 14.07
C LEU A 750 -8.94 28.83 15.39
N ASP A 751 -10.25 29.04 15.45
CA ASP A 751 -10.95 29.41 16.69
C ASP A 751 -11.24 28.18 17.57
N VAL A 752 -11.30 26.99 16.98
CA VAL A 752 -11.63 25.73 17.66
C VAL A 752 -10.38 25.06 18.24
N TYR A 753 -9.26 25.10 17.51
CA TYR A 753 -8.05 24.36 17.85
C TYR A 753 -6.92 25.27 18.32
N ASN A 754 -6.24 24.87 19.40
CA ASN A 754 -5.06 25.59 19.88
C ASN A 754 -3.78 25.03 19.23
N PHE A 755 -3.16 25.85 18.38
CA PHE A 755 -1.86 25.56 17.74
C PHE A 755 -0.67 26.21 18.46
N GLY A 756 -0.93 26.87 19.59
CA GLY A 756 0.08 27.57 20.37
C GLY A 756 0.56 28.88 19.74
N LYS A 757 1.62 29.47 20.31
CA LYS A 757 2.10 30.82 19.95
C LYS A 757 2.74 30.90 18.57
N SER A 758 3.18 29.76 18.05
CA SER A 758 3.94 29.65 16.80
C SER A 758 3.05 29.24 15.62
N ALA A 759 1.71 29.31 15.78
CA ALA A 759 0.74 28.95 14.75
C ALA A 759 0.92 29.74 13.44
N ASN A 760 1.38 30.99 13.53
CA ASN A 760 1.61 31.88 12.38
C ASN A 760 2.64 31.32 11.39
N TYR A 761 3.50 30.40 11.82
CA TYR A 761 4.44 29.72 10.93
C TYR A 761 3.78 28.63 10.09
N LEU A 762 2.69 28.03 10.56
CA LEU A 762 1.95 27.00 9.82
C LEU A 762 1.02 27.65 8.79
N PHE A 763 0.26 28.66 9.22
CA PHE A 763 -0.81 29.28 8.44
C PHE A 763 -0.35 30.60 7.82
N ARG A 764 0.81 30.56 7.13
CA ARG A 764 1.28 31.74 6.38
C ARG A 764 0.32 32.03 5.22
N PRO A 765 0.05 33.31 4.91
CA PRO A 765 -0.67 33.66 3.69
C PRO A 765 0.08 33.09 2.48
N CYS A 766 -0.65 32.54 1.51
CA CYS A 766 -0.04 32.00 0.28
C CYS A 766 0.62 33.15 -0.49
N GLU A 767 1.94 33.18 -0.52
CA GLU A 767 2.73 34.09 -1.35
C GLU A 767 3.32 33.29 -2.52
N ASN A 768 3.15 33.80 -3.74
CA ASN A 768 3.84 33.32 -4.93
C ASN A 768 5.36 33.51 -4.78
N GLU A 769 6.18 32.86 -5.63
CA GLU A 769 7.65 33.03 -5.63
C GLU A 769 8.11 34.50 -5.84
N ASP A 770 7.21 35.37 -6.33
CA ASP A 770 7.42 36.80 -6.52
C ASP A 770 6.89 37.69 -5.37
N GLY A 771 6.35 37.09 -4.30
CA GLY A 771 5.83 37.80 -3.12
C GLY A 771 4.44 38.40 -3.29
N THR A 772 3.70 38.02 -4.35
CA THR A 772 2.29 38.40 -4.53
C THR A 772 1.36 37.39 -3.85
N PHE A 773 0.18 37.82 -3.39
CA PHE A 773 -0.83 36.93 -2.81
C PHE A 773 -1.37 35.98 -3.90
N ASP A 774 -1.31 34.67 -3.66
CA ASP A 774 -1.89 33.67 -4.57
C ASP A 774 -3.41 33.59 -4.37
N GLU A 775 -4.20 34.21 -5.27
CA GLU A 775 -5.66 34.10 -5.30
C GLU A 775 -6.14 32.70 -5.78
N GLU A 776 -5.27 31.85 -6.37
CA GLU A 776 -5.58 30.47 -6.74
C GLU A 776 -5.40 29.46 -5.58
N CYS A 777 -5.17 29.93 -4.36
CA CYS A 777 -4.93 29.07 -3.21
C CYS A 777 -6.19 28.34 -2.69
N ASP A 778 -7.37 28.51 -3.32
CA ASP A 778 -8.57 27.73 -3.00
C ASP A 778 -8.45 26.30 -3.56
N LEU A 779 -8.20 25.34 -2.66
CA LEU A 779 -8.19 23.91 -2.99
C LEU A 779 -9.62 23.44 -3.26
N THR A 780 -10.11 23.63 -4.48
CA THR A 780 -11.30 22.90 -4.97
C THR A 780 -10.83 21.60 -5.60
N TYR A 781 -10.86 20.52 -4.81
CA TYR A 781 -10.50 19.20 -5.28
C TYR A 781 -11.68 18.61 -6.06
N VAL A 782 -11.51 18.43 -7.37
CA VAL A 782 -12.47 17.70 -8.20
C VAL A 782 -12.02 16.24 -8.22
N PRO A 783 -12.79 15.29 -7.66
CA PRO A 783 -12.42 13.88 -7.72
C PRO A 783 -12.36 13.40 -9.18
N ASP A 784 -11.45 12.47 -9.49
CA ASP A 784 -11.27 11.96 -10.86
C ASP A 784 -12.59 11.40 -11.46
N SER A 785 -13.51 10.90 -10.65
CA SER A 785 -14.84 10.45 -11.08
C SER A 785 -15.77 11.56 -11.58
N LEU A 786 -15.51 12.81 -11.21
CA LEU A 786 -16.23 13.99 -11.71
C LEU A 786 -15.58 14.59 -12.97
N LEU A 787 -14.36 14.15 -13.32
CA LEU A 787 -13.72 14.46 -14.61
C LEU A 787 -14.22 13.57 -15.75
N ASP A 788 -14.91 12.47 -15.42
CA ASP A 788 -15.44 11.46 -16.37
C ASP A 788 -16.88 11.74 -16.84
N ILE A 789 -17.48 12.88 -16.49
CA ILE A 789 -18.83 13.22 -16.95
C ILE A 789 -18.73 13.91 -18.33
N PRO A 790 -19.18 13.28 -19.44
CA PRO A 790 -19.27 13.97 -20.71
C PRO A 790 -20.26 15.13 -20.58
N HIS A 791 -19.88 16.29 -21.12
CA HIS A 791 -20.63 17.55 -21.10
C HIS A 791 -22.01 17.54 -21.79
N SER A 792 -22.62 16.39 -22.06
CA SER A 792 -23.87 16.29 -22.83
C SER A 792 -25.08 15.78 -22.05
N GLU A 793 -25.04 15.62 -20.72
CA GLU A 793 -26.22 15.20 -19.92
C GLU A 793 -26.93 16.32 -19.15
N PHE A 794 -26.69 17.59 -19.49
CA PHE A 794 -27.57 18.70 -19.04
C PHE A 794 -27.95 19.58 -20.23
N ALA A 795 -28.96 19.15 -20.97
CA ALA A 795 -29.82 20.01 -21.79
C ALA A 795 -31.27 19.83 -21.34
#